data_AF-A0A0M2R0M9-F1
#
_entry.id   AF-A0A0M2R0M9-F1
#
_cell.length_a   1.000
_cell.length_b   1.000
_cell.length_c   1.000
_cell.angle_alpha   90.00
_cell.angle_beta   90.00
_cell.angle_gamma   90.00
#
_symmetry.space_group_name_H-M   'P 1'
#
loop_
_entity.id
_entity.type
_entity.pdbx_description
1 polymer ?
#
loop_
_entity_poly.entity_id
_entity_poly.type
_entity_poly.pdbx_seq_one_letter_code
_entity_poly.pdbx_strand_id
1 'polypeptide(L)'
;MPYVTKNNGPTSYVNLGTDLGLETGDKVRVASTGDLPDPLLVDTDYYIIRSSGTKIAFAASEADALNGAKIEISGGSGAMTVMPREVLLVTDKHALRDGDVVKVSSTGDLPDPLDAVTDYYCSVLSNKRIKLSATANGSAIQLTSPGTGSLSIKRSGTRRYRLNGDFESNLKPREIIQNMLTCCAGDLIPSGGSWYIQPGVWEPPTIELTADDFRGPIKVSPRTTRRDLFNAVKGKYISPDNDHQPADYPVVRNATYEARDNGKVIYKDFDQNFTDCPCQGQRVAKIVLEKGAQQITVNLPCKLRAMKVTPGKNVMLTLPRFGWDKKYFFVEKRTLVTEKGANGVPVLGIDLVLRETAPEIYDWNSGEETIVDPAPDSNLPSPFDVPQPGIPSVTEELYRSPGGGLKTRITFETAVTEWPYPLEYEYAFSINGSSLKIIPKNKNPKVTVQDVDSGDIYVSVIAYNALGVSSSNAEFIGKIYGLTAPPQPLSEVNLQKIGGLAYITWKALSELDVVFGGRVLIRHSPKPLSEALWENSVSIGEPVAGTAGSVALPLRAGTYLLKTEDSGGRRSTETAKVETDGAGLVAYSPLTYVQAHPAWSGEKDGTVLRNGSLRLSSQQLISEVDLISEIESFNTLGGIRETGKYRFASGIDLGSVKPVRLRVEVDVTGYDESNKISKRGLISTWPSILGDMTGDVECDLWITTTNDDPNGGSPVWSDWKKEVGSEHNVRAFDFELRLRSGDENTNIAINECTIYADEVS
;
A
#
# COMPACT_ATOMS: atom_id res chain seq x y z
N MET A 1 2.47 5.56 6.94
CA MET A 1 2.70 6.73 6.08
C MET A 1 3.71 6.32 5.03
N PRO A 2 3.42 6.54 3.74
CA PRO A 2 4.17 5.88 2.69
C PRO A 2 5.49 6.62 2.40
N TYR A 3 6.55 5.83 2.35
CA TYR A 3 7.91 6.24 2.04
C TYR A 3 8.02 6.72 0.59
N VAL A 4 8.56 7.93 0.38
CA VAL A 4 9.05 8.36 -0.94
C VAL A 4 10.50 7.94 -1.03
N THR A 5 10.82 7.01 -1.93
CA THR A 5 12.21 6.67 -2.26
C THR A 5 12.89 7.86 -2.91
N LYS A 6 14.11 8.19 -2.46
CA LYS A 6 14.94 9.28 -2.96
C LYS A 6 15.12 9.16 -4.50
N ASN A 7 14.53 10.06 -5.27
CA ASN A 7 14.74 10.18 -6.70
C ASN A 7 16.01 11.03 -6.96
N ASN A 8 17.03 10.43 -7.61
CA ASN A 8 18.26 11.13 -7.99
C ASN A 8 18.16 11.77 -9.40
N GLY A 9 17.01 12.35 -9.77
CA GLY A 9 16.80 13.07 -11.03
C GLY A 9 15.49 13.88 -11.05
N PRO A 10 15.33 14.83 -12.00
CA PRO A 10 14.08 15.58 -12.14
C PRO A 10 12.95 14.63 -12.54
N THR A 11 11.88 14.62 -11.76
CA THR A 11 10.67 13.85 -12.05
C THR A 11 9.46 14.76 -11.81
N SER A 12 8.38 14.60 -12.55
CA SER A 12 7.16 15.39 -12.30
C SER A 12 6.18 14.68 -11.36
N TYR A 13 6.49 13.47 -10.91
CA TYR A 13 5.54 12.61 -10.19
C TYR A 13 6.09 12.11 -8.86
N VAL A 14 5.21 12.05 -7.87
CA VAL A 14 5.44 11.41 -6.59
C VAL A 14 4.57 10.16 -6.48
N ASN A 15 5.16 9.08 -5.96
CA ASN A 15 4.43 7.88 -5.59
C ASN A 15 4.08 7.94 -4.10
N LEU A 16 2.79 7.98 -3.81
CA LEU A 16 2.22 8.01 -2.47
C LEU A 16 2.08 6.61 -1.88
N GLY A 17 2.39 5.50 -2.54
CA GLY A 17 2.26 4.14 -1.97
C GLY A 17 0.86 3.68 -1.54
N THR A 18 -0.11 4.58 -1.38
CA THR A 18 -1.52 4.37 -1.04
C THR A 18 -2.36 5.42 -1.75
N ASP A 19 -3.57 5.06 -2.18
CA ASP A 19 -4.51 6.00 -2.78
C ASP A 19 -5.18 6.87 -1.70
N LEU A 20 -5.01 8.19 -1.82
CA LEU A 20 -5.62 9.18 -0.92
C LEU A 20 -7.03 9.60 -1.38
N GLY A 21 -7.54 9.06 -2.48
CA GLY A 21 -8.84 9.43 -3.05
C GLY A 21 -8.88 10.85 -3.64
N LEU A 22 -7.70 11.43 -3.91
CA LEU A 22 -7.54 12.76 -4.51
C LEU A 22 -7.68 12.69 -6.02
N GLU A 23 -8.32 13.68 -6.63
CA GLU A 23 -8.50 13.80 -8.08
C GLU A 23 -7.74 15.00 -8.65
N THR A 24 -7.57 15.01 -9.98
CA THR A 24 -6.94 16.13 -10.68
C THR A 24 -7.73 17.41 -10.43
N GLY A 25 -7.06 18.48 -9.97
CA GLY A 25 -7.67 19.75 -9.57
C GLY A 25 -7.91 19.90 -8.07
N ASP A 26 -7.70 18.85 -7.26
CA ASP A 26 -7.83 18.98 -5.81
C ASP A 26 -6.72 19.83 -5.20
N LYS A 27 -7.12 20.78 -4.34
CA LYS A 27 -6.20 21.64 -3.59
C LYS A 27 -5.61 20.89 -2.40
N VAL A 28 -4.29 20.89 -2.30
CA VAL A 28 -3.53 20.23 -1.25
C VAL A 28 -2.42 21.13 -0.71
N ARG A 29 -1.92 20.78 0.46
CA ARG A 29 -0.67 21.31 1.02
C ARG A 29 0.28 20.16 1.31
N VAL A 30 1.57 20.41 1.14
CA VAL A 30 2.62 19.41 1.38
C VAL A 30 3.45 19.78 2.60
N ALA A 31 3.89 18.75 3.33
CA ALA A 31 4.86 18.86 4.42
C ALA A 31 5.89 17.72 4.29
N SER A 32 7.07 17.86 4.90
CA SER A 32 8.07 16.77 4.97
C SER A 32 8.63 16.67 6.39
N THR A 33 9.07 15.47 6.79
CA THR A 33 9.89 15.28 8.01
C THR A 33 11.36 15.65 7.79
N GLY A 34 11.75 15.93 6.54
CA GLY A 34 13.05 16.49 6.14
C GLY A 34 12.82 17.65 5.18
N ASP A 35 13.56 17.69 4.07
CA ASP A 35 13.41 18.72 3.04
C ASP A 35 12.35 18.33 2.02
N LEU A 36 11.50 19.28 1.63
CA LEU A 36 10.61 19.08 0.48
C LEU A 36 11.41 19.04 -0.83
N PRO A 37 10.96 18.28 -1.84
CA PRO A 37 11.54 18.35 -3.18
C PRO A 37 11.42 19.75 -3.77
N ASP A 38 12.50 20.33 -4.29
CA ASP A 38 12.46 21.64 -4.96
C ASP A 38 11.59 21.57 -6.22
N PRO A 39 10.75 22.57 -6.54
CA PRO A 39 10.56 23.86 -5.86
C PRO A 39 9.35 23.88 -4.88
N LEU A 40 8.98 22.74 -4.29
CA LEU A 40 7.86 22.68 -3.35
C LEU A 40 8.22 23.34 -2.03
N LEU A 41 7.32 24.19 -1.53
CA LEU A 41 7.48 24.95 -0.29
C LEU A 41 6.44 24.53 0.74
N VAL A 42 6.85 24.54 2.00
CA VAL A 42 5.92 24.43 3.12
C VAL A 42 4.93 25.60 3.09
N ASP A 43 3.73 25.39 3.61
CA ASP A 43 2.65 26.38 3.67
C ASP A 43 2.16 26.96 2.32
N THR A 44 2.58 26.36 1.22
CA THR A 44 2.09 26.70 -0.13
C THR A 44 1.02 25.71 -0.56
N ASP A 45 -0.07 26.23 -1.12
CA ASP A 45 -1.15 25.42 -1.66
C ASP A 45 -0.82 25.05 -3.12
N TYR A 46 -0.96 23.76 -3.43
CA TYR A 46 -0.75 23.18 -4.76
C TYR A 46 -2.01 22.46 -5.22
N TYR A 47 -2.08 22.15 -6.51
CA TYR A 47 -3.18 21.39 -7.10
C TYR A 47 -2.68 20.05 -7.63
N ILE A 48 -3.46 18.99 -7.42
CA ILE A 48 -3.10 17.63 -7.81
C ILE A 48 -3.31 17.42 -9.31
N ILE A 49 -2.41 16.68 -9.94
CA ILE A 49 -2.60 16.01 -11.23
C ILE A 49 -2.48 14.51 -10.98
N ARG A 50 -3.60 13.79 -11.06
CA ARG A 50 -3.64 12.34 -10.81
C ARG A 50 -3.19 11.58 -12.06
N SER A 51 -2.20 10.70 -11.91
CA SER A 51 -1.77 9.76 -12.97
C SER A 51 -2.22 8.33 -12.71
N SER A 52 -2.31 7.91 -11.45
CA SER A 52 -2.87 6.62 -11.03
C SER A 52 -3.36 6.73 -9.58
N GLY A 53 -3.81 5.62 -8.96
CA GLY A 53 -4.21 5.61 -7.55
C GLY A 53 -3.11 6.09 -6.59
N THR A 54 -1.86 5.73 -6.86
CA THR A 54 -0.73 6.10 -5.98
C THR A 54 0.19 7.13 -6.59
N LYS A 55 0.03 7.50 -7.87
CA LYS A 55 0.95 8.42 -8.56
C LYS A 55 0.28 9.76 -8.84
N ILE A 56 0.85 10.83 -8.28
CA ILE A 56 0.37 12.21 -8.42
C ILE A 56 1.49 13.14 -8.85
N ALA A 57 1.14 14.27 -9.46
CA ALA A 57 1.99 15.42 -9.71
C ALA A 57 1.37 16.68 -9.10
N PHE A 58 2.17 17.73 -8.93
CA PHE A 58 1.71 19.03 -8.39
C PHE A 58 1.65 20.08 -9.50
N ALA A 59 0.71 21.01 -9.38
CA ALA A 59 0.55 22.17 -10.24
C ALA A 59 0.39 23.44 -9.40
N ALA A 60 0.76 24.59 -9.96
CA ALA A 60 0.70 25.88 -9.27
C ALA A 60 -0.72 26.47 -9.19
N SER A 61 -1.61 26.08 -10.11
CA SER A 61 -3.01 26.51 -10.14
C SER A 61 -3.95 25.37 -10.56
N GLU A 62 -5.24 25.53 -10.29
CA GLU A 62 -6.29 24.59 -10.73
C GLU A 62 -6.32 24.47 -12.26
N ALA A 63 -6.19 25.59 -12.97
CA ALA A 63 -6.14 25.62 -14.43
C ALA A 63 -4.91 24.86 -14.97
N ASP A 64 -3.76 25.01 -14.32
CA ASP A 64 -2.55 24.25 -14.67
C ASP A 64 -2.75 22.75 -14.44
N ALA A 65 -3.40 22.37 -13.33
CA ALA A 65 -3.72 20.97 -13.06
C ALA A 65 -4.62 20.37 -14.13
N LEU A 66 -5.70 21.06 -14.51
CA LEU A 66 -6.63 20.62 -15.54
C LEU A 66 -5.99 20.56 -16.94
N ASN A 67 -5.03 21.46 -17.22
CA ASN A 67 -4.25 21.44 -18.47
C ASN A 67 -3.07 20.45 -18.43
N GLY A 68 -2.82 19.79 -17.30
CA GLY A 68 -1.72 18.85 -17.13
C GLY A 68 -0.33 19.50 -17.04
N ALA A 69 -0.25 20.80 -16.73
CA ALA A 69 0.99 21.54 -16.53
C ALA A 69 1.56 21.24 -15.14
N LYS A 70 2.57 20.35 -15.11
CA LYS A 70 3.16 19.81 -13.88
C LYS A 70 4.37 20.65 -13.46
N ILE A 71 4.55 20.77 -12.15
CA ILE A 71 5.79 21.25 -11.55
C ILE A 71 6.82 20.11 -11.63
N GLU A 72 7.97 20.38 -12.23
CA GLU A 72 9.11 19.47 -12.16
C GLU A 72 9.73 19.55 -10.77
N ILE A 73 9.89 18.40 -10.12
CA ILE A 73 10.46 18.32 -8.78
C ILE A 73 11.80 17.58 -8.79
N SER A 74 12.72 18.00 -7.93
CA SER A 74 14.03 17.37 -7.77
C SER A 74 14.53 17.42 -6.33
N GLY A 75 15.24 16.38 -5.89
CA GLY A 75 15.75 16.30 -4.52
C GLY A 75 14.66 15.98 -3.48
N GLY A 76 14.88 16.45 -2.25
CA GLY A 76 14.04 16.16 -1.08
C GLY A 76 14.60 15.06 -0.17
N SER A 77 14.26 15.14 1.11
CA SER A 77 14.64 14.18 2.15
C SER A 77 13.48 13.97 3.14
N GLY A 78 13.41 12.80 3.78
CA GLY A 78 12.33 12.48 4.72
C GLY A 78 11.02 12.07 4.07
N ALA A 79 9.98 11.88 4.89
CA ALA A 79 8.66 11.45 4.46
C ALA A 79 7.78 12.66 4.14
N MET A 80 7.34 12.77 2.88
CA MET A 80 6.41 13.81 2.45
C MET A 80 4.97 13.42 2.80
N THR A 81 4.23 14.35 3.40
CA THR A 81 2.80 14.23 3.70
C THR A 81 2.01 15.16 2.79
N VAL A 82 0.97 14.64 2.12
CA VAL A 82 0.05 15.42 1.29
C VAL A 82 -1.27 15.56 2.05
N MET A 83 -1.68 16.79 2.32
CA MET A 83 -2.87 17.13 3.10
C MET A 83 -3.92 17.78 2.20
N PRO A 84 -5.11 17.18 2.05
CA PRO A 84 -6.24 17.81 1.36
C PRO A 84 -6.67 19.10 2.07
N ARG A 85 -6.92 20.17 1.31
CA ARG A 85 -7.32 21.48 1.88
C ARG A 85 -8.83 21.68 1.91
N GLU A 86 -9.59 21.06 1.03
CA GLU A 86 -11.04 21.30 0.91
C GLU A 86 -11.87 20.02 0.86
N VAL A 87 -11.26 18.91 0.45
CA VAL A 87 -11.93 17.64 0.18
C VAL A 87 -11.80 16.74 1.39
N LEU A 88 -12.92 16.19 1.83
CA LEU A 88 -13.01 15.17 2.85
C LEU A 88 -13.43 13.85 2.19
N LEU A 89 -12.74 12.78 2.56
CA LEU A 89 -13.04 11.44 2.10
C LEU A 89 -13.81 10.68 3.20
N VAL A 90 -14.96 10.13 2.84
CA VAL A 90 -15.78 9.30 3.74
C VAL A 90 -15.55 7.83 3.40
N THR A 91 -15.46 6.97 4.42
CA THR A 91 -15.14 5.54 4.23
C THR A 91 -16.21 4.82 3.40
N ASP A 92 -17.49 5.10 3.69
CA ASP A 92 -18.65 4.47 3.06
C ASP A 92 -19.35 5.41 2.07
N LYS A 93 -20.10 4.83 1.12
CA LYS A 93 -20.97 5.60 0.21
C LYS A 93 -21.95 6.40 1.06
N HIS A 94 -21.95 7.72 0.90
CA HIS A 94 -22.89 8.58 1.61
C HIS A 94 -24.16 8.83 0.78
N ALA A 95 -25.31 8.98 1.44
CA ALA A 95 -26.57 9.39 0.82
C ALA A 95 -26.80 10.92 0.88
N LEU A 96 -25.73 11.70 1.08
CA LEU A 96 -25.78 13.16 1.17
C LEU A 96 -26.03 13.79 -0.20
N ARG A 97 -26.63 14.99 -0.20
CA ARG A 97 -26.86 15.83 -1.38
C ARG A 97 -26.29 17.23 -1.17
N ASP A 98 -26.14 17.97 -2.27
CA ASP A 98 -25.70 19.37 -2.23
C ASP A 98 -26.62 20.25 -1.37
N GLY A 99 -26.02 20.92 -0.40
CA GLY A 99 -26.70 21.80 0.54
C GLY A 99 -27.34 21.09 1.74
N ASP A 100 -27.16 19.77 1.89
CA ASP A 100 -27.52 19.08 3.13
C ASP A 100 -26.73 19.64 4.30
N VAL A 101 -27.41 19.75 5.45
CA VAL A 101 -26.80 20.16 6.71
C VAL A 101 -26.29 18.90 7.41
N VAL A 102 -25.00 18.89 7.74
CA VAL A 102 -24.31 17.74 8.31
C VAL A 102 -23.56 18.11 9.58
N LYS A 103 -23.46 17.15 10.49
CA LYS A 103 -22.50 17.17 11.61
C LYS A 103 -21.42 16.13 11.35
N VAL A 104 -20.20 16.46 11.74
CA VAL A 104 -19.03 15.59 11.58
C VAL A 104 -18.64 14.95 12.91
N SER A 105 -18.04 13.78 12.83
CA SER A 105 -17.46 13.05 13.97
C SER A 105 -16.28 12.23 13.47
N SER A 106 -15.30 11.93 14.34
CA SER A 106 -14.17 11.04 14.01
C SER A 106 -13.98 10.02 15.12
N THR A 107 -13.39 8.86 14.79
CA THR A 107 -12.89 7.90 15.79
C THR A 107 -11.59 8.35 16.46
N GLY A 108 -10.91 9.33 15.89
CA GLY A 108 -9.79 10.07 16.48
C GLY A 108 -10.07 11.58 16.49
N ASP A 109 -9.08 12.38 16.11
CA ASP A 109 -9.20 13.83 16.03
C ASP A 109 -9.89 14.26 14.73
N LEU A 110 -10.75 15.27 14.79
CA LEU A 110 -11.33 15.87 13.60
C LEU A 110 -10.29 16.71 12.82
N PRO A 111 -10.42 16.79 11.49
CA PRO A 111 -9.64 17.76 10.71
C PRO A 111 -9.95 19.20 11.13
N ASP A 112 -8.96 19.98 11.55
CA ASP A 112 -9.17 21.39 11.90
C ASP A 112 -9.56 22.21 10.66
N PRO A 113 -10.48 23.20 10.76
CA PRO A 113 -11.13 23.72 11.96
C PRO A 113 -12.53 23.13 12.21
N LEU A 114 -12.76 21.86 11.85
CA LEU A 114 -14.07 21.25 12.00
C LEU A 114 -14.38 20.88 13.45
N ASP A 115 -15.63 21.11 13.87
CA ASP A 115 -16.13 20.88 15.22
C ASP A 115 -17.39 19.99 15.20
N ALA A 116 -17.47 19.03 16.12
CA ALA A 116 -18.54 18.02 16.13
C ALA A 116 -19.94 18.59 16.45
N VAL A 117 -20.02 19.74 17.10
CA VAL A 117 -21.29 20.38 17.51
C VAL A 117 -21.82 21.29 16.41
N THR A 118 -20.94 21.80 15.55
CA THR A 118 -21.27 22.76 14.48
C THR A 118 -22.02 22.10 13.32
N ASP A 119 -23.03 22.80 12.80
CA ASP A 119 -23.74 22.40 11.58
C ASP A 119 -23.00 22.96 10.35
N TYR A 120 -22.64 22.07 9.42
CA TYR A 120 -21.97 22.41 8.17
C TYR A 120 -22.87 22.14 6.96
N TYR A 121 -22.64 22.83 5.86
CA TYR A 121 -23.34 22.61 4.60
C TYR A 121 -22.44 21.81 3.64
N CYS A 122 -22.95 20.66 3.21
CA CYS A 122 -22.25 19.73 2.34
C CYS A 122 -22.32 20.15 0.86
N SER A 123 -21.21 20.00 0.14
CA SER A 123 -21.16 20.00 -1.32
C SER A 123 -20.59 18.66 -1.77
N VAL A 124 -21.38 17.90 -2.52
CA VAL A 124 -21.06 16.53 -2.93
C VAL A 124 -20.25 16.56 -4.22
N LEU A 125 -19.08 15.93 -4.20
CA LEU A 125 -18.23 15.76 -5.39
C LEU A 125 -18.42 14.38 -6.01
N SER A 126 -18.53 13.34 -5.17
CA SER A 126 -18.80 11.97 -5.58
C SER A 126 -19.44 11.20 -4.44
N ASN A 127 -19.68 9.90 -4.60
CA ASN A 127 -20.27 9.03 -3.57
C ASN A 127 -19.48 8.94 -2.26
N LYS A 128 -18.19 9.33 -2.26
CA LYS A 128 -17.30 9.27 -1.09
C LYS A 128 -16.53 10.57 -0.84
N ARG A 129 -16.71 11.59 -1.69
CA ARG A 129 -15.94 12.85 -1.64
C ARG A 129 -16.90 14.01 -1.45
N ILE A 130 -16.63 14.81 -0.42
CA ILE A 130 -17.42 16.01 -0.14
C ILE A 130 -16.52 17.20 0.19
N LYS A 131 -17.10 18.40 0.08
CA LYS A 131 -16.59 19.63 0.71
C LYS A 131 -17.59 20.11 1.75
N LEU A 132 -17.12 20.82 2.77
CA LEU A 132 -17.97 21.44 3.79
C LEU A 132 -17.82 22.96 3.75
N SER A 133 -18.91 23.65 4.05
CA SER A 133 -18.97 25.11 4.17
C SER A 133 -19.69 25.51 5.46
N ALA A 134 -19.30 26.65 6.05
CA ALA A 134 -19.92 27.14 7.29
C ALA A 134 -21.30 27.79 7.04
N THR A 135 -21.61 28.16 5.79
CA THR A 135 -22.86 28.80 5.39
C THR A 135 -23.42 28.14 4.14
N ALA A 136 -24.74 28.21 3.94
CA ALA A 136 -25.38 27.64 2.76
C ALA A 136 -24.84 28.27 1.47
N ASN A 137 -24.31 27.45 0.56
CA ASN A 137 -23.60 27.89 -0.66
C ASN A 137 -22.37 28.78 -0.39
N GLY A 138 -21.78 28.68 0.80
CA GLY A 138 -20.55 29.37 1.14
C GLY A 138 -19.32 28.74 0.47
N SER A 139 -18.17 29.38 0.63
CA SER A 139 -16.89 28.81 0.21
C SER A 139 -16.53 27.57 1.06
N ALA A 140 -15.80 26.64 0.44
CA ALA A 140 -15.30 25.46 1.13
C ALA A 140 -14.34 25.84 2.28
N ILE A 141 -14.52 25.21 3.42
CA ILE A 141 -13.64 25.35 4.59
C ILE A 141 -12.26 24.83 4.22
N GLN A 142 -11.25 25.61 4.60
CA GLN A 142 -9.84 25.26 4.37
C GLN A 142 -9.32 24.48 5.58
N LEU A 143 -9.02 23.19 5.38
CA LEU A 143 -8.52 22.28 6.40
C LEU A 143 -7.06 22.58 6.73
N THR A 144 -6.73 22.81 8.00
CA THR A 144 -5.38 23.13 8.46
C THR A 144 -4.65 21.95 9.08
N SER A 145 -5.38 20.91 9.47
CA SER A 145 -4.84 19.65 10.02
C SER A 145 -5.63 18.47 9.47
N PRO A 146 -5.00 17.33 9.12
CA PRO A 146 -5.68 16.20 8.49
C PRO A 146 -6.58 15.38 9.44
N GLY A 147 -6.56 15.65 10.75
CA GLY A 147 -7.24 14.82 11.75
C GLY A 147 -6.63 13.41 11.87
N THR A 148 -7.18 12.59 12.76
CA THR A 148 -6.81 11.18 12.93
C THR A 148 -8.06 10.29 12.98
N GLY A 149 -7.96 9.02 12.58
CA GLY A 149 -9.09 8.08 12.58
C GLY A 149 -9.99 8.20 11.34
N SER A 150 -11.17 7.60 11.42
CA SER A 150 -12.15 7.54 10.33
C SER A 150 -13.24 8.60 10.51
N LEU A 151 -13.36 9.49 9.54
CA LEU A 151 -14.39 10.53 9.51
C LEU A 151 -15.78 9.93 9.25
N SER A 152 -16.72 10.24 10.12
CA SER A 152 -18.14 9.88 10.01
C SER A 152 -18.99 11.14 9.92
N ILE A 153 -19.92 11.15 8.97
CA ILE A 153 -20.76 12.32 8.67
C ILE A 153 -22.22 11.95 8.83
N LYS A 154 -22.93 12.71 9.65
CA LYS A 154 -24.35 12.50 9.92
C LYS A 154 -25.16 13.67 9.41
N ARG A 155 -26.18 13.38 8.59
CA ARG A 155 -27.15 14.39 8.14
C ARG A 155 -27.99 14.88 9.33
N SER A 156 -28.00 16.18 9.54
CA SER A 156 -28.72 16.90 10.60
C SER A 156 -29.95 17.63 10.04
N GLY A 157 -29.88 18.08 8.78
CA GLY A 157 -30.98 18.75 8.09
C GLY A 157 -30.85 18.68 6.57
N THR A 158 -31.93 18.98 5.88
CA THR A 158 -32.00 19.04 4.41
C THR A 158 -32.50 20.39 3.96
N ARG A 159 -32.12 20.81 2.75
CA ARG A 159 -32.73 21.99 2.13
C ARG A 159 -34.25 21.80 2.03
N ARG A 160 -35.01 22.89 2.21
CA ARG A 160 -36.47 22.80 2.26
C ARG A 160 -37.06 22.33 0.92
N TYR A 161 -36.65 23.00 -0.16
CA TYR A 161 -36.98 22.67 -1.54
C TYR A 161 -35.75 22.86 -2.43
N ARG A 162 -35.55 21.92 -3.36
CA ARG A 162 -34.58 22.00 -4.47
C ARG A 162 -35.30 21.66 -5.77
N LEU A 163 -34.89 22.27 -6.88
CA LEU A 163 -35.31 21.85 -8.21
C LEU A 163 -34.10 21.21 -8.89
N ASN A 164 -34.24 19.98 -9.35
CA ASN A 164 -33.22 19.26 -10.09
C ASN A 164 -33.88 18.33 -11.11
N GLY A 165 -33.47 18.38 -12.36
CA GLY A 165 -34.00 17.51 -13.40
C GLY A 165 -33.80 18.10 -14.80
N ASP A 166 -34.04 17.26 -15.79
CA ASP A 166 -34.03 17.60 -17.20
C ASP A 166 -35.44 17.49 -17.80
N PHE A 167 -35.60 18.00 -19.02
CA PHE A 167 -36.83 17.87 -19.78
C PHE A 167 -36.53 17.84 -21.27
N GLU A 168 -37.40 17.16 -22.01
CA GLU A 168 -37.34 17.17 -23.47
C GLU A 168 -37.85 18.51 -24.03
N SER A 169 -37.18 19.02 -25.07
CA SER A 169 -37.52 20.29 -25.72
C SER A 169 -38.83 20.26 -26.52
N ASN A 170 -39.43 19.07 -26.71
CA ASN A 170 -40.72 18.88 -27.39
C ASN A 170 -41.92 19.16 -26.46
N LEU A 171 -41.72 19.20 -25.13
CA LEU A 171 -42.78 19.43 -24.16
C LEU A 171 -43.19 20.91 -24.16
N LYS A 172 -44.47 21.16 -23.90
CA LYS A 172 -44.99 22.53 -23.85
C LYS A 172 -44.39 23.24 -22.63
N PRO A 173 -43.93 24.51 -22.74
CA PRO A 173 -43.35 25.24 -21.61
C PRO A 173 -44.24 25.27 -20.36
N ARG A 174 -45.55 25.36 -20.53
CA ARG A 174 -46.52 25.33 -19.42
C ARG A 174 -46.47 24.02 -18.64
N GLU A 175 -46.35 22.90 -19.33
CA GLU A 175 -46.32 21.56 -18.72
C GLU A 175 -45.00 21.34 -17.98
N ILE A 176 -43.89 21.76 -18.59
CA ILE A 176 -42.56 21.75 -17.94
C ILE A 176 -42.59 22.55 -16.63
N ILE A 177 -43.13 23.77 -16.66
CA ILE A 177 -43.25 24.63 -15.47
C ILE A 177 -44.14 23.97 -14.40
N GLN A 178 -45.25 23.34 -14.79
CA GLN A 178 -46.11 22.61 -13.84
C GLN A 178 -45.37 21.44 -13.19
N ASN A 179 -44.58 20.70 -13.95
CA ASN A 179 -43.75 19.62 -13.43
C ASN A 179 -42.64 20.17 -12.51
N MET A 180 -42.02 21.30 -12.84
CA MET A 180 -41.04 21.98 -12.00
C MET A 180 -41.61 22.42 -10.64
N LEU A 181 -42.86 22.88 -10.61
CA LEU A 181 -43.53 23.29 -9.37
C LEU A 181 -43.82 22.13 -8.41
N THR A 182 -43.83 20.88 -8.91
CA THR A 182 -44.05 19.70 -8.08
C THR A 182 -43.00 19.58 -6.98
N CYS A 183 -41.76 20.02 -7.20
CA CYS A 183 -40.67 19.90 -6.23
C CYS A 183 -40.87 20.77 -4.97
N CYS A 184 -41.75 21.78 -5.00
CA CYS A 184 -41.93 22.74 -3.90
C CYS A 184 -43.37 22.86 -3.40
N ALA A 185 -44.29 21.99 -3.84
CA ALA A 185 -45.74 22.08 -3.56
C ALA A 185 -46.30 23.51 -3.78
N GLY A 186 -45.73 24.22 -4.76
CA GLY A 186 -45.93 25.64 -4.99
C GLY A 186 -46.82 25.94 -6.20
N ASP A 187 -47.25 27.20 -6.28
CA ASP A 187 -48.09 27.72 -7.34
C ASP A 187 -47.39 28.87 -8.07
N LEU A 188 -47.62 28.97 -9.38
CA LEU A 188 -47.15 30.10 -10.19
C LEU A 188 -48.28 31.10 -10.40
N ILE A 189 -48.07 32.33 -9.92
CA ILE A 189 -49.10 33.37 -9.85
C ILE A 189 -48.72 34.54 -10.75
N PRO A 190 -49.53 34.85 -11.79
CA PRO A 190 -49.38 36.08 -12.54
C PRO A 190 -50.02 37.25 -11.77
N SER A 191 -49.23 38.25 -11.39
CA SER A 191 -49.72 39.46 -10.73
C SER A 191 -48.92 40.69 -11.18
N GLY A 192 -49.59 41.83 -11.39
CA GLY A 192 -48.91 43.09 -11.73
C GLY A 192 -48.04 43.06 -13.00
N GLY A 193 -48.32 42.17 -13.96
CA GLY A 193 -47.51 42.00 -15.17
C GLY A 193 -46.24 41.16 -15.00
N SER A 194 -46.00 40.61 -13.80
CA SER A 194 -44.90 39.68 -13.49
C SER A 194 -45.45 38.33 -13.02
N TRP A 195 -44.62 37.29 -13.10
CA TRP A 195 -44.93 35.96 -12.56
C TRP A 195 -44.17 35.75 -11.25
N TYR A 196 -44.87 35.29 -10.22
CA TYR A 196 -44.31 34.99 -8.91
C TYR A 196 -44.46 33.50 -8.61
N ILE A 197 -43.41 32.87 -8.10
CA ILE A 197 -43.48 31.51 -7.56
C ILE A 197 -43.80 31.62 -6.07
N GLN A 198 -44.92 31.04 -5.65
CA GLN A 198 -45.26 30.88 -4.24
C GLN A 198 -44.96 29.43 -3.84
N PRO A 199 -43.82 29.14 -3.19
CA PRO A 199 -43.54 27.79 -2.70
C PRO A 199 -44.51 27.42 -1.58
N GLY A 200 -44.65 26.12 -1.28
CA GLY A 200 -45.44 25.60 -0.18
C GLY A 200 -44.85 25.97 1.19
N VAL A 201 -44.93 27.24 1.56
CA VAL A 201 -44.45 27.78 2.84
C VAL A 201 -45.60 28.53 3.49
N TRP A 202 -45.74 28.37 4.81
CA TRP A 202 -46.69 29.16 5.57
C TRP A 202 -46.27 30.63 5.60
N GLU A 203 -47.18 31.50 5.17
CA GLU A 203 -47.05 32.94 5.36
C GLU A 203 -48.20 33.44 6.24
N PRO A 204 -47.92 34.17 7.33
CA PRO A 204 -48.96 34.67 8.21
C PRO A 204 -49.84 35.70 7.45
N PRO A 205 -51.18 35.57 7.52
CA PRO A 205 -52.09 36.50 6.84
C PRO A 205 -52.05 37.89 7.49
N THR A 206 -52.04 38.93 6.66
CA THR A 206 -52.11 40.34 7.12
C THR A 206 -53.49 40.96 6.91
N ILE A 207 -54.32 40.34 6.07
CA ILE A 207 -55.65 40.85 5.71
C ILE A 207 -56.73 40.01 6.41
N GLU A 208 -57.58 40.69 7.16
CA GLU A 208 -58.82 40.14 7.69
C GLU A 208 -60.01 40.61 6.84
N LEU A 209 -60.89 39.66 6.51
CA LEU A 209 -62.16 39.87 5.83
C LEU A 209 -63.31 39.59 6.79
N THR A 210 -64.29 40.49 6.80
CA THR A 210 -65.47 40.40 7.67
C THR A 210 -66.75 40.47 6.84
N ALA A 211 -67.91 40.32 7.49
CA ALA A 211 -69.21 40.43 6.83
C ALA A 211 -69.42 41.76 6.07
N ASP A 212 -68.76 42.84 6.52
CA ASP A 212 -68.88 44.17 5.92
C ASP A 212 -68.21 44.27 4.54
N ASP A 213 -67.27 43.37 4.25
CA ASP A 213 -66.54 43.35 2.97
C ASP A 213 -67.34 42.69 1.85
N PHE A 214 -68.49 42.09 2.14
CA PHE A 214 -69.29 41.35 1.17
C PHE A 214 -70.24 42.24 0.38
N ARG A 215 -70.43 41.87 -0.88
CA ARG A 215 -71.40 42.51 -1.80
C ARG A 215 -72.65 41.65 -2.04
N GLY A 216 -72.63 40.38 -1.64
CA GLY A 216 -73.68 39.42 -1.95
C GLY A 216 -73.63 38.15 -1.06
N PRO A 217 -74.47 37.15 -1.35
CA PRO A 217 -74.54 35.92 -0.58
C PRO A 217 -73.26 35.08 -0.72
N ILE A 218 -72.83 34.48 0.39
CA ILE A 218 -71.65 33.60 0.44
C ILE A 218 -72.06 32.18 0.05
N LYS A 219 -71.21 31.51 -0.74
CA LYS A 219 -71.37 30.08 -1.02
C LYS A 219 -70.22 29.29 -0.37
N VAL A 220 -70.55 28.53 0.67
CA VAL A 220 -69.62 27.62 1.36
C VAL A 220 -69.84 26.20 0.85
N SER A 221 -68.77 25.55 0.42
CA SER A 221 -68.73 24.13 0.09
C SER A 221 -67.92 23.43 1.19
N PRO A 222 -68.57 22.79 2.18
CA PRO A 222 -67.88 22.29 3.38
C PRO A 222 -67.13 20.98 3.15
N ARG A 223 -67.38 20.28 2.04
CA ARG A 223 -66.78 18.98 1.73
C ARG A 223 -66.42 18.88 0.25
N THR A 224 -65.32 18.19 -0.01
CA THR A 224 -64.92 17.74 -1.33
C THR A 224 -65.71 16.48 -1.71
N THR A 225 -65.95 16.28 -3.01
CA THR A 225 -66.55 15.08 -3.58
C THR A 225 -65.74 13.83 -3.23
N ARG A 226 -66.42 12.71 -2.91
CA ARG A 226 -65.74 11.46 -2.49
C ARG A 226 -64.79 10.89 -3.55
N ARG A 227 -65.00 11.20 -4.84
CA ARG A 227 -64.10 10.80 -5.93
C ARG A 227 -62.72 11.43 -5.82
N ASP A 228 -62.62 12.62 -5.24
CA ASP A 228 -61.39 13.41 -5.18
C ASP A 228 -60.76 13.40 -3.78
N LEU A 229 -61.27 12.56 -2.88
CA LEU A 229 -60.78 12.41 -1.52
C LEU A 229 -59.67 11.36 -1.47
N PHE A 230 -58.56 11.70 -0.82
CA PHE A 230 -57.40 10.81 -0.64
C PHE A 230 -56.86 10.95 0.78
N ASN A 231 -56.23 9.89 1.30
CA ASN A 231 -55.63 9.85 2.64
C ASN A 231 -54.20 9.27 2.65
N ALA A 232 -53.69 8.91 1.48
CA ALA A 232 -52.30 8.56 1.25
C ALA A 232 -51.80 9.15 -0.07
N VAL A 233 -50.52 9.53 -0.11
CA VAL A 233 -49.86 10.03 -1.33
C VAL A 233 -48.66 9.14 -1.65
N LYS A 234 -48.58 8.69 -2.90
CA LYS A 234 -47.47 7.90 -3.43
C LYS A 234 -47.03 8.45 -4.78
N GLY A 235 -45.83 8.12 -5.21
CA GLY A 235 -45.34 8.50 -6.53
C GLY A 235 -43.86 8.25 -6.65
N LYS A 236 -43.32 8.70 -7.79
CA LYS A 236 -41.91 8.53 -8.14
C LYS A 236 -41.10 9.80 -8.00
N TYR A 237 -39.81 9.63 -7.80
CA TYR A 237 -38.78 10.67 -7.88
C TYR A 237 -37.61 10.13 -8.72
N ILE A 238 -36.72 11.01 -9.16
CA ILE A 238 -35.53 10.61 -9.91
C ILE A 238 -34.42 10.30 -8.91
N SER A 239 -33.96 9.06 -8.80
CA SER A 239 -32.97 8.67 -7.79
C SER A 239 -31.54 8.79 -8.31
N PRO A 240 -30.71 9.73 -7.81
CA PRO A 240 -29.29 9.77 -8.17
C PRO A 240 -28.53 8.53 -7.69
N ASP A 241 -29.01 7.86 -6.63
CA ASP A 241 -28.33 6.67 -6.11
C ASP A 241 -28.49 5.44 -7.03
N ASN A 242 -29.51 5.47 -7.91
CA ASN A 242 -29.81 4.45 -8.94
C ASN A 242 -29.57 5.04 -10.34
N ASP A 243 -28.45 5.75 -10.57
CA ASP A 243 -28.07 6.31 -11.87
C ASP A 243 -29.18 7.15 -12.55
N HIS A 244 -29.84 7.99 -11.75
CA HIS A 244 -30.94 8.85 -12.17
C HIS A 244 -32.15 8.10 -12.76
N GLN A 245 -32.34 6.83 -12.39
CA GLN A 245 -33.54 6.09 -12.74
C GLN A 245 -34.73 6.49 -11.84
N PRO A 246 -35.97 6.49 -12.36
CA PRO A 246 -37.17 6.72 -11.55
C PRO A 246 -37.32 5.66 -10.45
N ALA A 247 -37.45 6.09 -9.20
CA ALA A 247 -37.68 5.25 -8.03
C ALA A 247 -38.88 5.74 -7.22
N ASP A 248 -39.51 4.88 -6.43
CA ASP A 248 -40.64 5.25 -5.59
C ASP A 248 -40.15 5.97 -4.30
N TYR A 249 -40.72 7.12 -3.97
CA TYR A 249 -40.48 7.72 -2.65
C TYR A 249 -41.41 7.06 -1.62
N PRO A 250 -41.01 6.96 -0.34
CA PRO A 250 -41.84 6.24 0.63
C PRO A 250 -43.19 6.93 0.84
N VAL A 251 -44.24 6.10 0.88
CA VAL A 251 -45.63 6.56 0.89
C VAL A 251 -45.94 7.32 2.17
N VAL A 252 -46.51 8.53 2.04
CA VAL A 252 -47.00 9.31 3.18
C VAL A 252 -48.46 8.95 3.45
N ARG A 253 -48.74 8.52 4.69
CA ARG A 253 -50.08 8.12 5.16
C ARG A 253 -50.41 8.82 6.47
N ASN A 254 -51.70 9.04 6.72
CA ASN A 254 -52.18 9.56 7.99
C ASN A 254 -53.30 8.66 8.54
N ALA A 255 -53.00 7.95 9.63
CA ALA A 255 -53.90 6.99 10.25
C ALA A 255 -55.24 7.61 10.71
N THR A 256 -55.24 8.90 11.06
CA THR A 256 -56.46 9.62 11.44
C THR A 256 -57.41 9.77 10.25
N TYR A 257 -56.87 10.02 9.06
CA TYR A 257 -57.65 10.15 7.83
C TYR A 257 -58.11 8.79 7.32
N GLU A 258 -57.31 7.73 7.50
CA GLU A 258 -57.73 6.36 7.20
C GLU A 258 -58.89 5.91 8.10
N ALA A 259 -58.82 6.20 9.41
CA ALA A 259 -59.90 5.92 10.36
C ALA A 259 -61.20 6.65 9.98
N ARG A 260 -61.10 7.93 9.57
CA ARG A 260 -62.23 8.72 9.05
C ARG A 260 -62.87 8.07 7.81
N ASP A 261 -62.07 7.39 6.99
CA ASP A 261 -62.50 6.70 5.77
C ASP A 261 -62.77 5.20 5.97
N ASN A 262 -63.12 4.81 7.20
CA ASN A 262 -63.52 3.45 7.55
C ASN A 262 -62.38 2.42 7.40
N GLY A 263 -61.14 2.85 7.65
CA GLY A 263 -59.92 2.03 7.55
C GLY A 263 -59.45 1.76 6.13
N LYS A 264 -60.00 2.45 5.12
CA LYS A 264 -59.60 2.28 3.71
C LYS A 264 -58.50 3.26 3.33
N VAL A 265 -57.41 2.75 2.74
CA VAL A 265 -56.34 3.57 2.16
C VAL A 265 -56.73 3.99 0.75
N ILE A 266 -56.77 5.30 0.50
CA ILE A 266 -57.11 5.91 -0.78
C ILE A 266 -55.89 6.71 -1.25
N TYR A 267 -55.24 6.19 -2.29
CA TYR A 267 -54.01 6.75 -2.84
C TYR A 267 -54.28 7.88 -3.83
N LYS A 268 -53.45 8.91 -3.76
CA LYS A 268 -53.23 9.87 -4.83
C LYS A 268 -51.82 9.67 -5.39
N ASP A 269 -51.74 9.49 -6.71
CA ASP A 269 -50.47 9.46 -7.43
C ASP A 269 -49.95 10.88 -7.61
N PHE A 270 -48.70 11.10 -7.24
CA PHE A 270 -48.03 12.40 -7.31
C PHE A 270 -46.55 12.22 -7.65
N ASP A 271 -46.25 12.16 -8.94
CA ASP A 271 -44.89 12.00 -9.44
C ASP A 271 -44.13 13.32 -9.39
N GLN A 272 -42.88 13.26 -8.94
CA GLN A 272 -42.01 14.40 -8.69
C GLN A 272 -40.73 14.27 -9.53
N ASN A 273 -40.88 14.39 -10.85
CA ASN A 273 -39.78 14.20 -11.82
C ASN A 273 -38.63 15.22 -11.67
N PHE A 274 -38.87 16.33 -10.97
CA PHE A 274 -37.86 17.37 -10.70
C PHE A 274 -37.31 17.34 -9.26
N THR A 275 -37.40 16.17 -8.60
CA THR A 275 -36.95 15.95 -7.23
C THR A 275 -35.98 14.77 -7.17
N ASP A 276 -34.86 14.97 -6.49
CA ASP A 276 -33.73 14.03 -6.40
C ASP A 276 -33.49 13.46 -4.98
N CYS A 277 -34.21 13.99 -3.99
CA CYS A 277 -34.22 13.47 -2.62
C CYS A 277 -35.58 12.83 -2.29
N PRO A 278 -35.61 11.58 -1.81
CA PRO A 278 -36.84 10.97 -1.30
C PRO A 278 -37.42 11.73 -0.10
N CYS A 279 -36.54 12.35 0.70
CA CYS A 279 -36.89 13.22 1.83
C CYS A 279 -37.76 14.42 1.42
N GLN A 280 -37.38 15.08 0.32
CA GLN A 280 -38.14 16.18 -0.25
C GLN A 280 -39.44 15.67 -0.87
N GLY A 281 -39.38 14.50 -1.52
CA GLY A 281 -40.54 13.77 -2.03
C GLY A 281 -41.64 13.59 -0.97
N GLN A 282 -41.27 13.06 0.20
CA GLN A 282 -42.18 12.89 1.34
C GLN A 282 -42.71 14.21 1.89
N ARG A 283 -41.84 15.22 2.05
CA ARG A 283 -42.25 16.53 2.59
C ARG A 283 -43.31 17.19 1.71
N VAL A 284 -43.09 17.19 0.41
CA VAL A 284 -44.04 17.74 -0.57
C VAL A 284 -45.32 16.89 -0.59
N ALA A 285 -45.20 15.56 -0.57
CA ALA A 285 -46.34 14.66 -0.50
C ALA A 285 -47.21 14.87 0.75
N LYS A 286 -46.58 15.14 1.91
CA LYS A 286 -47.28 15.53 3.15
C LYS A 286 -48.06 16.82 2.97
N ILE A 287 -47.45 17.86 2.41
CA ILE A 287 -48.14 19.13 2.15
C ILE A 287 -49.34 18.90 1.22
N VAL A 288 -49.20 18.08 0.18
CA VAL A 288 -50.31 17.74 -0.74
C VAL A 288 -51.42 16.95 -0.02
N LEU A 289 -51.06 16.01 0.85
CA LEU A 289 -51.99 15.24 1.69
C LEU A 289 -52.78 16.16 2.62
N GLU A 290 -52.08 16.98 3.38
CA GLU A 290 -52.68 17.87 4.39
C GLU A 290 -53.49 19.00 3.75
N LYS A 291 -53.04 19.58 2.62
CA LYS A 291 -53.85 20.50 1.80
C LYS A 291 -55.12 19.83 1.25
N GLY A 292 -55.06 18.54 0.89
CA GLY A 292 -56.22 17.78 0.44
C GLY A 292 -57.21 17.45 1.57
N ALA A 293 -56.72 17.34 2.80
CA ALA A 293 -57.54 17.12 3.98
C ALA A 293 -58.36 18.37 4.38
N GLN A 294 -57.92 19.58 3.99
CA GLN A 294 -58.68 20.82 4.15
C GLN A 294 -59.76 20.92 3.06
N GLN A 295 -61.01 20.61 3.43
CA GLN A 295 -62.11 20.42 2.47
C GLN A 295 -62.98 21.66 2.27
N ILE A 296 -62.90 22.67 3.14
CA ILE A 296 -63.79 23.82 3.06
C ILE A 296 -63.30 24.77 1.96
N THR A 297 -64.15 24.99 0.95
CA THR A 297 -63.96 26.02 -0.08
C THR A 297 -65.06 27.06 0.05
N VAL A 298 -64.70 28.34 0.03
CA VAL A 298 -65.63 29.47 0.16
C VAL A 298 -65.52 30.36 -1.06
N ASN A 299 -66.65 30.57 -1.74
CA ASN A 299 -66.76 31.60 -2.78
C ASN A 299 -67.35 32.85 -2.14
N LEU A 300 -66.54 33.90 -2.06
CA LEU A 300 -66.87 35.18 -1.46
C LEU A 300 -67.01 36.26 -2.53
N PRO A 301 -68.24 36.74 -2.80
CA PRO A 301 -68.43 37.98 -3.54
C PRO A 301 -68.14 39.16 -2.60
N CYS A 302 -67.04 39.86 -2.85
CA CYS A 302 -66.55 40.98 -2.06
C CYS A 302 -66.65 42.33 -2.79
N LYS A 303 -66.75 43.41 -2.03
CA LYS A 303 -66.63 44.80 -2.52
C LYS A 303 -65.20 45.07 -3.04
N LEU A 304 -65.01 46.17 -3.78
CA LEU A 304 -63.70 46.60 -4.28
C LEU A 304 -62.60 46.76 -3.21
N ARG A 305 -62.95 46.88 -1.91
CA ARG A 305 -61.98 46.86 -0.80
C ARG A 305 -61.13 45.59 -0.77
N ALA A 306 -61.66 44.46 -1.25
CA ALA A 306 -60.95 43.20 -1.37
C ALA A 306 -59.95 43.16 -2.54
N MET A 307 -59.81 44.23 -3.33
CA MET A 307 -58.79 44.33 -4.38
C MET A 307 -57.35 44.25 -3.83
N LYS A 308 -57.15 44.55 -2.54
CA LYS A 308 -55.87 44.37 -1.84
C LYS A 308 -55.49 42.90 -1.61
N VAL A 309 -56.45 41.97 -1.74
CA VAL A 309 -56.20 40.53 -1.59
C VAL A 309 -55.50 40.02 -2.84
N THR A 310 -54.38 39.33 -2.67
CA THR A 310 -53.57 38.79 -3.77
C THR A 310 -53.72 37.26 -3.79
N PRO A 311 -53.97 36.64 -4.96
CA PRO A 311 -53.90 35.18 -5.10
C PRO A 311 -52.56 34.63 -4.63
N GLY A 312 -52.58 33.44 -4.00
CA GLY A 312 -51.39 32.81 -3.44
C GLY A 312 -51.00 33.26 -2.03
N LYS A 313 -51.73 34.19 -1.43
CA LYS A 313 -51.53 34.61 -0.03
C LYS A 313 -52.64 34.07 0.87
N ASN A 314 -52.36 34.05 2.17
CA ASN A 314 -53.33 33.69 3.18
C ASN A 314 -54.14 34.92 3.62
N VAL A 315 -55.41 34.71 3.98
CA VAL A 315 -56.31 35.72 4.58
C VAL A 315 -57.01 35.14 5.80
N MET A 316 -57.40 36.02 6.72
CA MET A 316 -58.27 35.68 7.85
C MET A 316 -59.72 35.97 7.50
N LEU A 317 -60.63 35.07 7.85
CA LEU A 317 -62.06 35.23 7.65
C LEU A 317 -62.79 35.13 9.00
N THR A 318 -63.46 36.22 9.38
CA THR A 318 -64.22 36.31 10.63
C THR A 318 -65.71 36.37 10.31
N LEU A 319 -66.40 35.25 10.53
CA LEU A 319 -67.84 35.07 10.29
C LEU A 319 -68.50 34.35 11.46
N PRO A 320 -69.04 35.10 12.45
CA PRO A 320 -69.72 34.52 13.60
C PRO A 320 -70.87 33.57 13.23
N ARG A 321 -71.58 33.83 12.12
CA ARG A 321 -72.66 32.96 11.63
C ARG A 321 -72.21 31.53 11.33
N PHE A 322 -70.95 31.34 10.93
CA PHE A 322 -70.36 30.03 10.64
C PHE A 322 -69.43 29.55 11.77
N GLY A 323 -69.37 30.28 12.89
CA GLY A 323 -68.45 30.00 14.00
C GLY A 323 -66.98 30.24 13.66
N TRP A 324 -66.69 31.05 12.63
CA TRP A 324 -65.31 31.36 12.23
C TRP A 324 -64.86 32.64 12.89
N ASP A 325 -63.81 32.56 13.71
CA ASP A 325 -63.08 33.69 14.26
C ASP A 325 -61.65 33.63 13.75
N LYS A 326 -61.24 34.63 12.96
CA LYS A 326 -59.92 34.72 12.32
C LYS A 326 -59.43 33.41 11.69
N LYS A 327 -60.35 32.65 11.09
CA LYS A 327 -60.02 31.37 10.47
C LYS A 327 -59.19 31.60 9.21
N TYR A 328 -58.15 30.80 9.01
CA TYR A 328 -57.21 30.97 7.91
C TYR A 328 -57.70 30.33 6.61
N PHE A 329 -57.57 31.08 5.51
CA PHE A 329 -57.87 30.63 4.17
C PHE A 329 -56.78 31.06 3.18
N PHE A 330 -56.41 30.17 2.26
CA PHE A 330 -55.56 30.43 1.12
C PHE A 330 -56.39 30.96 -0.06
N VAL A 331 -55.92 32.02 -0.71
CA VAL A 331 -56.60 32.63 -1.85
C VAL A 331 -56.21 31.91 -3.14
N GLU A 332 -57.07 31.03 -3.64
CA GLU A 332 -56.83 30.30 -4.90
C GLU A 332 -57.02 31.21 -6.12
N LYS A 333 -58.11 31.98 -6.12
CA LYS A 333 -58.50 32.78 -7.29
C LYS A 333 -59.12 34.09 -6.86
N ARG A 334 -58.78 35.14 -7.62
CA ARG A 334 -59.42 36.45 -7.59
C ARG A 334 -59.93 36.79 -8.97
N THR A 335 -61.15 37.31 -9.08
CA THR A 335 -61.71 37.76 -10.36
C THR A 335 -62.39 39.11 -10.17
N LEU A 336 -62.07 40.08 -11.02
CA LEU A 336 -62.80 41.35 -11.10
C LEU A 336 -64.08 41.10 -11.89
N VAL A 337 -65.22 41.40 -11.28
CA VAL A 337 -66.54 41.15 -11.85
C VAL A 337 -67.31 42.47 -11.94
N THR A 338 -68.04 42.65 -13.04
CA THR A 338 -68.99 43.75 -13.23
C THR A 338 -70.40 43.18 -13.23
N GLU A 339 -71.24 43.60 -12.28
CA GLU A 339 -72.63 43.18 -12.20
C GLU A 339 -73.59 44.35 -12.42
N LYS A 340 -74.84 44.05 -12.79
CA LYS A 340 -75.90 45.05 -12.89
C LYS A 340 -76.54 45.26 -11.52
N GLY A 341 -76.36 46.44 -10.95
CA GLY A 341 -77.00 46.83 -9.68
C GLY A 341 -78.49 47.13 -9.82
N ALA A 342 -79.14 47.46 -8.70
CA ALA A 342 -80.49 47.99 -8.70
C ALA A 342 -80.51 49.29 -9.54
N ASN A 343 -81.38 49.34 -10.56
CA ASN A 343 -81.49 50.41 -11.59
C ASN A 343 -80.56 50.27 -12.82
N GLY A 344 -79.90 49.12 -13.02
CA GLY A 344 -79.12 48.87 -14.25
C GLY A 344 -77.75 49.54 -14.32
N VAL A 345 -77.31 50.17 -13.22
CA VAL A 345 -75.97 50.76 -13.08
C VAL A 345 -74.93 49.65 -12.88
N PRO A 346 -73.79 49.64 -13.61
CA PRO A 346 -72.74 48.65 -13.41
C PRO A 346 -72.04 48.87 -12.06
N VAL A 347 -71.99 47.81 -11.24
CA VAL A 347 -71.26 47.78 -9.96
C VAL A 347 -70.07 46.85 -10.12
N LEU A 348 -68.89 47.34 -9.74
CA LEU A 348 -67.66 46.56 -9.73
C LEU A 348 -67.49 45.83 -8.39
N GLY A 349 -67.10 44.56 -8.46
CA GLY A 349 -66.85 43.71 -7.31
C GLY A 349 -65.67 42.76 -7.55
N ILE A 350 -65.20 42.14 -6.48
CA ILE A 350 -64.14 41.14 -6.51
C ILE A 350 -64.69 39.82 -6.00
N ASP A 351 -64.59 38.77 -6.80
CA ASP A 351 -64.93 37.41 -6.38
C ASP A 351 -63.66 36.67 -5.98
N LEU A 352 -63.67 36.15 -4.76
CA LEU A 352 -62.59 35.35 -4.19
C LEU A 352 -63.04 33.90 -4.07
N VAL A 353 -62.17 32.99 -4.47
CA VAL A 353 -62.25 31.56 -4.14
C VAL A 353 -61.19 31.27 -3.09
N LEU A 354 -61.65 30.90 -1.91
CA LEU A 354 -60.81 30.66 -0.74
C LEU A 354 -60.84 29.18 -0.37
N ARG A 355 -59.69 28.60 -0.06
CA ARG A 355 -59.58 27.23 0.48
C ARG A 355 -59.03 27.28 1.90
N GLU A 356 -59.58 26.48 2.81
CA GLU A 356 -59.08 26.35 4.17
C GLU A 356 -57.59 25.94 4.20
N THR A 357 -56.84 26.51 5.14
CA THR A 357 -55.40 26.28 5.30
C THR A 357 -55.02 26.46 6.77
N ALA A 358 -53.85 25.96 7.18
CA ALA A 358 -53.33 26.06 8.53
C ALA A 358 -51.78 26.06 8.50
N PRO A 359 -51.10 26.65 9.51
CA PRO A 359 -49.63 26.65 9.57
C PRO A 359 -49.03 25.24 9.63
N GLU A 360 -49.66 24.33 10.38
CA GLU A 360 -49.17 22.98 10.65
C GLU A 360 -49.08 22.11 9.37
N ILE A 361 -49.84 22.46 8.32
CA ILE A 361 -49.78 21.82 7.00
C ILE A 361 -48.37 21.91 6.40
N TYR A 362 -47.67 23.01 6.68
CA TYR A 362 -46.36 23.31 6.12
C TYR A 362 -45.22 22.96 7.06
N ASP A 363 -45.50 22.47 8.27
CA ASP A 363 -44.47 22.10 9.22
C ASP A 363 -43.93 20.69 8.91
N TRP A 364 -42.60 20.56 8.98
CA TRP A 364 -41.90 19.31 8.78
C TRP A 364 -40.89 19.11 9.91
N ASN A 365 -41.00 17.98 10.62
CA ASN A 365 -40.00 17.58 11.59
C ASN A 365 -39.11 16.48 10.97
N SER A 366 -37.79 16.54 11.17
CA SER A 366 -36.84 15.55 10.65
C SER A 366 -37.13 14.13 11.16
N GLY A 367 -37.80 13.97 12.31
CA GLY A 367 -38.25 12.67 12.83
C GLY A 367 -39.44 12.04 12.08
N GLU A 368 -40.07 12.77 11.15
CA GLU A 368 -41.15 12.25 10.29
C GLU A 368 -40.62 11.60 9.00
N GLU A 369 -39.32 11.68 8.74
CA GLU A 369 -38.70 11.09 7.56
C GLU A 369 -38.64 9.56 7.67
N THR A 370 -39.23 8.87 6.70
CA THR A 370 -39.03 7.42 6.54
C THR A 370 -37.88 7.19 5.58
N ILE A 371 -36.89 6.39 5.99
CA ILE A 371 -35.74 6.06 5.15
C ILE A 371 -36.22 5.13 4.02
N VAL A 372 -35.68 5.32 2.81
CA VAL A 372 -35.82 4.34 1.71
C VAL A 372 -35.07 3.06 2.10
N ASP A 373 -35.44 1.92 1.51
CA ASP A 373 -34.76 0.64 1.69
C ASP A 373 -33.23 0.82 1.60
N PRO A 374 -32.46 0.49 2.65
CA PRO A 374 -31.00 0.59 2.63
C PRO A 374 -30.33 -0.47 1.74
N ALA A 375 -31.06 -1.45 1.22
CA ALA A 375 -30.56 -2.41 0.24
C ALA A 375 -30.79 -1.87 -1.19
N PRO A 376 -29.75 -1.40 -1.89
CA PRO A 376 -29.87 -1.00 -3.29
C PRO A 376 -30.17 -2.22 -4.18
N ASP A 377 -30.93 -2.01 -5.25
CA ASP A 377 -31.08 -3.01 -6.31
C ASP A 377 -29.72 -3.28 -6.97
N SER A 378 -29.33 -4.56 -6.98
CA SER A 378 -28.24 -5.19 -7.74
C SER A 378 -26.97 -4.34 -7.94
N ASN A 379 -25.94 -4.60 -7.13
CA ASN A 379 -24.59 -4.02 -7.22
C ASN A 379 -23.76 -4.55 -8.43
N LEU A 380 -24.40 -4.84 -9.56
CA LEU A 380 -23.70 -5.34 -10.73
C LEU A 380 -22.77 -4.25 -11.26
N PRO A 381 -21.46 -4.52 -11.35
CA PRO A 381 -20.50 -3.55 -11.85
C PRO A 381 -20.68 -3.26 -13.35
N SER A 382 -20.26 -2.06 -13.78
CA SER A 382 -20.36 -1.65 -15.19
C SER A 382 -19.54 -2.57 -16.11
N PRO A 383 -20.13 -3.11 -17.19
CA PRO A 383 -19.40 -3.97 -18.13
C PRO A 383 -18.37 -3.20 -18.98
N PHE A 384 -18.30 -1.88 -18.89
CA PHE A 384 -17.35 -1.05 -19.63
C PHE A 384 -16.19 -0.52 -18.77
N ASP A 385 -16.22 -0.78 -17.47
CA ASP A 385 -15.19 -0.35 -16.52
C ASP A 385 -14.62 -1.59 -15.81
N VAL A 386 -13.63 -2.23 -16.44
CA VAL A 386 -13.01 -3.44 -15.90
C VAL A 386 -11.96 -3.03 -14.86
N PRO A 387 -12.08 -3.48 -13.60
CA PRO A 387 -11.15 -3.12 -12.55
C PRO A 387 -9.73 -3.60 -12.87
N GLN A 388 -8.75 -2.82 -12.41
CA GLN A 388 -7.35 -3.13 -12.59
C GLN A 388 -7.00 -4.44 -11.87
N PRO A 389 -6.27 -5.37 -12.51
CA PRO A 389 -5.75 -6.56 -11.84
C PRO A 389 -4.71 -6.21 -10.76
N GLY A 390 -4.44 -7.16 -9.86
CA GLY A 390 -3.40 -7.00 -8.87
C GLY A 390 -2.02 -6.78 -9.50
N ILE A 391 -1.11 -6.15 -8.77
CA ILE A 391 0.29 -6.04 -9.21
C ILE A 391 0.84 -7.47 -9.38
N PRO A 392 1.40 -7.82 -10.55
CA PRO A 392 1.88 -9.17 -10.79
C PRO A 392 3.10 -9.45 -9.90
N SER A 393 3.06 -10.56 -9.19
CA SER A 393 4.22 -11.13 -8.51
C SER A 393 5.04 -11.95 -9.49
N VAL A 394 6.37 -11.89 -9.32
CA VAL A 394 7.33 -12.56 -10.18
C VAL A 394 8.19 -13.48 -9.32
N THR A 395 8.13 -14.77 -9.60
CA THR A 395 8.96 -15.79 -8.92
C THR A 395 9.82 -16.51 -9.95
N GLU A 396 11.12 -16.62 -9.68
CA GLU A 396 12.04 -17.40 -10.51
C GLU A 396 12.30 -18.79 -9.91
N GLU A 397 12.46 -19.78 -10.77
CA GLU A 397 12.90 -21.13 -10.42
C GLU A 397 13.92 -21.63 -11.45
N LEU A 398 14.90 -22.41 -11.00
CA LEU A 398 15.76 -23.16 -11.89
C LEU A 398 15.07 -24.47 -12.30
N TYR A 399 15.22 -24.88 -13.55
CA TYR A 399 14.77 -26.18 -14.03
C TYR A 399 15.79 -26.82 -14.96
N ARG A 400 15.70 -28.15 -15.08
CA ARG A 400 16.53 -28.91 -16.01
C ARG A 400 15.92 -28.88 -17.40
N SER A 401 16.66 -28.35 -18.37
CA SER A 401 16.29 -28.45 -19.78
C SER A 401 16.46 -29.90 -20.28
N PRO A 402 15.67 -30.35 -21.28
CA PRO A 402 15.84 -31.66 -21.89
C PRO A 402 17.26 -31.90 -22.45
N GLY A 403 18.01 -30.83 -22.76
CA GLY A 403 19.41 -30.87 -23.20
C GLY A 403 20.44 -31.00 -22.08
N GLY A 404 20.02 -31.17 -20.82
CA GLY A 404 20.89 -31.46 -19.68
C GLY A 404 21.40 -30.24 -18.90
N GLY A 405 21.29 -29.02 -19.44
CA GLY A 405 21.68 -27.78 -18.75
C GLY A 405 20.59 -27.24 -17.82
N LEU A 406 21.01 -26.58 -16.74
CA LEU A 406 20.13 -25.78 -15.86
C LEU A 406 19.77 -24.47 -16.55
N LYS A 407 18.49 -24.09 -16.47
CA LYS A 407 17.97 -22.85 -17.03
C LYS A 407 16.97 -22.20 -16.09
N THR A 408 16.75 -20.91 -16.25
CA THR A 408 15.79 -20.14 -15.46
C THR A 408 14.41 -20.19 -16.10
N ARG A 409 13.40 -20.35 -15.27
CA ARG A 409 11.99 -20.20 -15.60
C ARG A 409 11.38 -19.22 -14.63
N ILE A 410 10.46 -18.41 -15.14
CA ILE A 410 9.77 -17.39 -14.36
C ILE A 410 8.29 -17.71 -14.36
N THR A 411 7.65 -17.50 -13.22
CA THR A 411 6.20 -17.51 -13.08
C THR A 411 5.72 -16.11 -12.74
N PHE A 412 4.75 -15.63 -13.52
CA PHE A 412 3.99 -14.43 -13.26
C PHE A 412 2.66 -14.81 -12.64
N GLU A 413 2.30 -14.20 -11.53
CA GLU A 413 1.03 -14.46 -10.85
C GLU A 413 0.41 -13.16 -10.37
N THR A 414 -0.80 -12.85 -10.83
CA THR A 414 -1.57 -11.67 -10.37
C THR A 414 -2.67 -12.11 -9.41
N ALA A 415 -3.02 -11.25 -8.46
CA ALA A 415 -4.23 -11.47 -7.68
C ALA A 415 -5.46 -11.40 -8.59
N VAL A 416 -6.38 -12.35 -8.43
CA VAL A 416 -7.65 -12.34 -9.17
C VAL A 416 -8.37 -11.03 -8.89
N THR A 417 -8.75 -10.32 -9.95
CA THR A 417 -9.57 -9.12 -9.81
C THR A 417 -10.95 -9.51 -9.30
N GLU A 418 -11.42 -8.91 -8.20
CA GLU A 418 -12.77 -9.16 -7.69
C GLU A 418 -13.82 -8.61 -8.67
N TRP A 419 -14.38 -9.52 -9.47
CA TRP A 419 -15.40 -9.22 -10.46
C TRP A 419 -16.42 -10.37 -10.51
N PRO A 420 -17.74 -10.10 -10.62
CA PRO A 420 -18.75 -11.15 -10.64
C PRO A 420 -18.74 -11.99 -11.93
N TYR A 421 -17.97 -11.59 -12.94
CA TYR A 421 -17.88 -12.29 -14.22
C TYR A 421 -16.44 -12.78 -14.48
N PRO A 422 -16.26 -13.87 -15.25
CA PRO A 422 -14.92 -14.36 -15.62
C PRO A 422 -14.11 -13.33 -16.40
N LEU A 423 -12.82 -13.23 -16.08
CA LEU A 423 -11.85 -12.38 -16.77
C LEU A 423 -10.77 -13.23 -17.46
N GLU A 424 -10.17 -12.66 -18.50
CA GLU A 424 -8.97 -13.18 -19.15
C GLU A 424 -7.81 -12.21 -18.92
N TYR A 425 -6.63 -12.74 -18.63
CA TYR A 425 -5.44 -11.95 -18.33
C TYR A 425 -4.43 -12.06 -19.47
N GLU A 426 -3.93 -10.92 -19.93
CA GLU A 426 -2.84 -10.80 -20.88
C GLU A 426 -1.59 -10.29 -20.16
N TYR A 427 -0.50 -11.04 -20.25
CA TYR A 427 0.79 -10.64 -19.69
C TYR A 427 1.71 -10.19 -20.81
N ALA A 428 2.44 -9.09 -20.59
CA ALA A 428 3.55 -8.70 -21.44
C ALA A 428 4.79 -8.48 -20.58
N PHE A 429 5.95 -8.93 -21.06
CA PHE A 429 7.20 -8.76 -20.31
C PHE A 429 8.37 -8.37 -21.21
N SER A 430 9.35 -7.66 -20.64
CA SER A 430 10.63 -7.37 -21.28
C SER A 430 11.78 -7.56 -20.30
N ILE A 431 12.97 -7.89 -20.82
CA ILE A 431 14.19 -8.11 -20.04
C ILE A 431 15.28 -7.22 -20.58
N ASN A 432 16.01 -6.52 -19.70
CA ASN A 432 17.10 -5.59 -20.05
C ASN A 432 16.68 -4.55 -21.11
N GLY A 433 15.41 -4.10 -21.08
CA GLY A 433 14.88 -3.12 -22.04
C GLY A 433 14.63 -3.64 -23.46
N SER A 434 14.60 -4.96 -23.66
CA SER A 434 14.20 -5.58 -24.94
C SER A 434 12.73 -5.29 -25.31
N SER A 435 12.34 -5.62 -26.54
CA SER A 435 10.95 -5.49 -26.97
C SER A 435 10.01 -6.33 -26.11
N LEU A 436 8.84 -5.78 -25.80
CA LEU A 436 7.78 -6.44 -25.04
C LEU A 436 7.34 -7.73 -25.74
N LYS A 437 7.49 -8.86 -25.05
CA LYS A 437 6.95 -10.16 -25.44
C LYS A 437 5.56 -10.32 -24.85
N ILE A 438 4.55 -10.46 -25.71
CA ILE A 438 3.15 -10.64 -25.31
C ILE A 438 2.83 -12.12 -25.18
N ILE A 439 2.23 -12.50 -24.07
CA ILE A 439 1.75 -13.84 -23.77
C ILE A 439 0.26 -13.91 -24.13
N PRO A 440 -0.21 -14.94 -24.86
CA PRO A 440 -1.63 -15.12 -25.16
C PRO A 440 -2.52 -15.07 -23.93
N LYS A 441 -3.71 -14.47 -24.09
CA LYS A 441 -4.73 -14.35 -23.05
C LYS A 441 -5.09 -15.69 -22.43
N ASN A 442 -5.18 -15.71 -21.10
CA ASN A 442 -5.55 -16.92 -20.38
C ASN A 442 -6.49 -16.59 -19.21
N LYS A 443 -7.39 -17.51 -18.87
CA LYS A 443 -8.28 -17.38 -17.70
C LYS A 443 -7.55 -17.61 -16.38
N ASN A 444 -6.43 -18.32 -16.44
CA ASN A 444 -5.60 -18.54 -15.27
C ASN A 444 -4.76 -17.27 -14.98
N PRO A 445 -4.86 -16.65 -13.80
CA PRO A 445 -4.05 -15.48 -13.40
C PRO A 445 -2.58 -15.85 -13.10
N LYS A 446 -2.11 -16.97 -13.65
CA LYS A 446 -0.79 -17.53 -13.44
C LYS A 446 -0.26 -18.05 -14.77
N VAL A 447 0.91 -17.54 -15.16
CA VAL A 447 1.60 -17.94 -16.39
C VAL A 447 3.07 -18.21 -16.10
N THR A 448 3.61 -19.24 -16.74
CA THR A 448 5.01 -19.64 -16.61
C THR A 448 5.73 -19.48 -17.95
N VAL A 449 6.90 -18.85 -17.94
CA VAL A 449 7.78 -18.64 -19.09
C VAL A 449 9.12 -19.35 -18.86
N GLN A 450 9.56 -20.10 -19.85
CA GLN A 450 10.80 -20.88 -19.82
C GLN A 450 11.92 -20.17 -20.60
N ASP A 451 13.16 -20.62 -20.37
CA ASP A 451 14.36 -20.14 -21.08
C ASP A 451 14.55 -18.61 -20.95
N VAL A 452 14.53 -18.10 -19.71
CA VAL A 452 14.62 -16.67 -19.45
C VAL A 452 16.02 -16.22 -19.04
N ASP A 453 16.52 -15.14 -19.65
CA ASP A 453 17.81 -14.53 -19.31
C ASP A 453 17.76 -13.77 -17.97
N SER A 454 18.89 -13.70 -17.26
CA SER A 454 19.05 -12.87 -16.06
C SER A 454 19.12 -11.37 -16.41
N GLY A 455 18.58 -10.50 -15.57
CA GLY A 455 18.58 -9.07 -15.81
C GLY A 455 17.41 -8.32 -15.19
N ASP A 456 17.27 -7.05 -15.57
CA ASP A 456 16.15 -6.22 -15.13
C ASP A 456 14.89 -6.61 -15.90
N ILE A 457 13.79 -6.86 -15.19
CA ILE A 457 12.52 -7.30 -15.76
C ILE A 457 11.45 -6.23 -15.60
N TYR A 458 10.69 -6.00 -16.67
CA TYR A 458 9.42 -5.27 -16.64
C TYR A 458 8.31 -6.23 -17.04
N VAL A 459 7.23 -6.26 -16.25
CA VAL A 459 6.04 -7.07 -16.50
C VAL A 459 4.81 -6.18 -16.41
N SER A 460 3.91 -6.29 -17.37
CA SER A 460 2.59 -5.68 -17.32
C SER A 460 1.50 -6.74 -17.47
N VAL A 461 0.39 -6.54 -16.78
CA VAL A 461 -0.80 -7.39 -16.88
C VAL A 461 -2.04 -6.54 -17.09
N ILE A 462 -2.90 -6.99 -18.01
CA ILE A 462 -4.17 -6.36 -18.37
C ILE A 462 -5.28 -7.41 -18.26
N ALA A 463 -6.40 -7.04 -17.66
CA ALA A 463 -7.59 -7.89 -17.60
C ALA A 463 -8.59 -7.52 -18.71
N TYR A 464 -9.21 -8.53 -19.29
CA TYR A 464 -10.24 -8.41 -20.32
C TYR A 464 -11.52 -9.09 -19.86
N ASN A 465 -12.66 -8.45 -20.08
CA ASN A 465 -13.96 -9.10 -19.91
C ASN A 465 -14.39 -9.88 -21.17
N ALA A 466 -15.51 -10.59 -21.10
CA ALA A 466 -16.06 -11.36 -22.22
C ALA A 466 -16.46 -10.50 -23.45
N LEU A 467 -16.61 -9.18 -23.28
CA LEU A 467 -16.89 -8.23 -24.37
C LEU A 467 -15.62 -7.68 -25.02
N GLY A 468 -14.43 -8.04 -24.51
CA GLY A 468 -13.15 -7.55 -25.01
C GLY A 468 -12.72 -6.17 -24.50
N VAL A 469 -13.43 -5.62 -23.50
CA VAL A 469 -13.04 -4.35 -22.84
C VAL A 469 -11.85 -4.61 -21.90
N SER A 470 -10.83 -3.77 -21.99
CA SER A 470 -9.60 -3.86 -21.20
C SER A 470 -9.62 -2.99 -19.94
N SER A 471 -8.98 -3.45 -18.87
CA SER A 471 -8.63 -2.65 -17.69
C SER A 471 -7.45 -1.70 -17.96
N SER A 472 -7.11 -0.86 -16.98
CA SER A 472 -5.78 -0.25 -16.90
C SER A 472 -4.70 -1.32 -16.65
N ASN A 473 -3.44 -1.00 -16.99
CA ASN A 473 -2.31 -1.90 -16.82
C ASN A 473 -1.82 -1.93 -15.37
N ALA A 474 -1.57 -3.13 -14.81
CA ALA A 474 -0.79 -3.27 -13.59
C ALA A 474 0.65 -3.66 -13.94
N GLU A 475 1.62 -2.97 -13.35
CA GLU A 475 3.04 -3.06 -13.74
C GLU A 475 3.91 -3.51 -12.57
N PHE A 476 4.91 -4.33 -12.86
CA PHE A 476 5.96 -4.74 -11.96
C PHE A 476 7.32 -4.50 -12.62
N ILE A 477 8.25 -3.92 -11.86
CA ILE A 477 9.65 -3.75 -12.24
C ILE A 477 10.49 -4.43 -11.18
N GLY A 478 11.40 -5.30 -11.59
CA GLY A 478 12.26 -6.03 -10.68
C GLY A 478 13.52 -6.55 -11.37
N LYS A 479 14.19 -7.50 -10.72
CA LYS A 479 15.41 -8.14 -11.23
C LYS A 479 15.31 -9.65 -11.12
N ILE A 480 15.81 -10.34 -12.14
CA ILE A 480 15.91 -11.79 -12.25
C ILE A 480 17.38 -12.17 -12.13
N TYR A 481 17.70 -13.00 -11.13
CA TYR A 481 19.08 -13.39 -10.85
C TYR A 481 19.46 -14.68 -11.59
N GLY A 482 18.52 -15.60 -11.83
CA GLY A 482 18.81 -16.88 -12.48
C GLY A 482 19.98 -17.62 -11.83
N LEU A 483 20.95 -18.08 -12.63
CA LEU A 483 22.17 -18.76 -12.18
C LEU A 483 23.20 -17.83 -11.48
N THR A 484 22.83 -16.61 -11.12
CA THR A 484 23.74 -15.64 -10.47
C THR A 484 23.42 -15.36 -9.00
N ALA A 485 22.34 -15.94 -8.48
CA ALA A 485 22.02 -15.85 -7.06
C ALA A 485 23.06 -16.63 -6.22
N PRO A 486 23.49 -16.12 -5.05
CA PRO A 486 24.30 -16.90 -4.13
C PRO A 486 23.48 -18.05 -3.53
N PRO A 487 24.07 -19.23 -3.29
CA PRO A 487 23.34 -20.37 -2.75
C PRO A 487 22.92 -20.16 -1.30
N GLN A 488 21.86 -20.84 -0.87
CA GLN A 488 21.41 -20.78 0.52
C GLN A 488 22.41 -21.47 1.47
N PRO A 489 22.55 -20.96 2.71
CA PRO A 489 23.36 -21.62 3.72
C PRO A 489 22.77 -22.98 4.13
N LEU A 490 23.63 -23.87 4.64
CA LEU A 490 23.20 -25.17 5.17
C LEU A 490 22.30 -25.00 6.39
N SER A 491 21.26 -25.82 6.46
CA SER A 491 20.33 -25.87 7.60
C SER A 491 20.38 -27.25 8.28
N GLU A 492 19.96 -27.29 9.55
CA GLU A 492 19.94 -28.51 10.37
C GLU A 492 21.31 -29.21 10.44
N VAL A 493 22.39 -28.43 10.55
CA VAL A 493 23.74 -28.96 10.72
C VAL A 493 23.90 -29.54 12.12
N ASN A 494 24.20 -30.83 12.19
CA ASN A 494 24.41 -31.58 13.43
C ASN A 494 25.77 -32.27 13.40
N LEU A 495 26.43 -32.38 14.56
CA LEU A 495 27.70 -33.08 14.72
C LEU A 495 27.52 -34.22 15.73
N GLN A 496 27.97 -35.41 15.34
CA GLN A 496 28.07 -36.58 16.19
C GLN A 496 29.53 -37.01 16.31
N LYS A 497 29.95 -37.41 17.52
CA LYS A 497 31.30 -37.87 17.79
C LYS A 497 31.33 -39.40 17.69
N ILE A 498 32.10 -39.96 16.78
CA ILE A 498 32.20 -41.42 16.58
C ILE A 498 33.68 -41.79 16.44
N GLY A 499 34.24 -42.52 17.42
CA GLY A 499 35.58 -43.11 17.31
C GLY A 499 36.71 -42.13 16.94
N GLY A 500 36.69 -40.90 17.46
CA GLY A 500 37.70 -39.89 17.12
C GLY A 500 37.48 -39.18 15.77
N LEU A 501 36.30 -39.34 15.16
CA LEU A 501 35.81 -38.58 14.02
C LEU A 501 34.61 -37.70 14.43
N ALA A 502 34.52 -36.54 13.79
CA ALA A 502 33.34 -35.69 13.76
C ALA A 502 32.50 -36.09 12.53
N TYR A 503 31.38 -36.76 12.77
CA TYR A 503 30.39 -37.08 11.75
C TYR A 503 29.38 -35.94 11.70
N ILE A 504 29.45 -35.14 10.64
CA ILE A 504 28.61 -33.96 10.46
C ILE A 504 27.53 -34.29 9.43
N THR A 505 26.27 -34.01 9.77
CA THR A 505 25.10 -34.22 8.90
C THR A 505 24.33 -32.93 8.73
N TRP A 506 23.67 -32.73 7.59
CA TRP A 506 22.82 -31.57 7.32
C TRP A 506 21.58 -31.97 6.52
N LYS A 507 20.60 -31.07 6.46
CA LYS A 507 19.43 -31.24 5.60
C LYS A 507 19.85 -31.25 4.14
N ALA A 508 19.33 -32.22 3.38
CA ALA A 508 19.59 -32.32 1.95
C ALA A 508 19.25 -31.01 1.22
N LEU A 509 20.18 -30.54 0.38
CA LEU A 509 20.06 -29.32 -0.40
C LEU A 509 19.03 -29.48 -1.52
N SER A 510 18.20 -28.47 -1.73
CA SER A 510 17.15 -28.46 -2.77
C SER A 510 17.51 -27.61 -4.00
N GLU A 511 18.51 -26.75 -3.88
CA GLU A 511 18.97 -25.87 -4.97
C GLU A 511 19.67 -26.68 -6.06
N LEU A 512 19.13 -26.60 -7.27
CA LEU A 512 19.59 -27.44 -8.38
C LEU A 512 21.02 -27.15 -8.80
N ASP A 513 21.45 -25.89 -8.76
CA ASP A 513 22.80 -25.45 -9.08
C ASP A 513 23.84 -25.80 -8.00
N VAL A 514 23.41 -26.12 -6.78
CA VAL A 514 24.28 -26.69 -5.74
C VAL A 514 24.33 -28.20 -5.84
N VAL A 515 23.18 -28.85 -6.01
CA VAL A 515 23.08 -30.31 -6.16
C VAL A 515 23.79 -30.80 -7.42
N PHE A 516 23.72 -30.05 -8.52
CA PHE A 516 24.34 -30.39 -9.80
C PHE A 516 25.51 -29.45 -10.11
N GLY A 517 26.71 -29.86 -9.71
CA GLY A 517 27.96 -29.15 -10.03
C GLY A 517 28.49 -28.25 -8.91
N GLY A 518 27.72 -28.06 -7.84
CA GLY A 518 28.17 -27.40 -6.61
C GLY A 518 28.80 -28.37 -5.60
N ARG A 519 29.26 -27.81 -4.49
CA ARG A 519 29.96 -28.52 -3.40
C ARG A 519 29.74 -27.84 -2.06
N VAL A 520 30.04 -28.56 -0.98
CA VAL A 520 30.08 -28.03 0.38
C VAL A 520 31.53 -27.92 0.82
N LEU A 521 31.94 -26.71 1.17
CA LEU A 521 33.25 -26.39 1.70
C LEU A 521 33.21 -26.51 3.22
N ILE A 522 34.15 -27.23 3.82
CA ILE A 522 34.26 -27.38 5.28
C ILE A 522 35.60 -26.85 5.79
N ARG A 523 35.53 -26.03 6.84
CA ARG A 523 36.69 -25.46 7.53
C ARG A 523 36.57 -25.67 9.04
N HIS A 524 37.68 -25.58 9.74
CA HIS A 524 37.75 -25.69 11.20
C HIS A 524 38.48 -24.49 11.79
N SER A 525 38.02 -24.02 12.94
CA SER A 525 38.68 -23.01 13.77
C SER A 525 38.76 -23.53 15.20
N PRO A 526 39.90 -23.37 15.90
CA PRO A 526 40.01 -23.74 17.31
C PRO A 526 39.18 -22.83 18.23
N LYS A 527 38.63 -21.73 17.71
CA LYS A 527 37.84 -20.74 18.46
C LYS A 527 36.43 -21.24 18.79
N PRO A 528 35.83 -20.73 19.88
CA PRO A 528 34.47 -21.07 20.23
C PRO A 528 33.46 -20.48 19.22
N LEU A 529 32.23 -20.98 19.26
CA LEU A 529 31.18 -20.66 18.28
C LEU A 529 30.95 -19.15 18.06
N SER A 530 31.08 -18.35 19.13
CA SER A 530 30.89 -16.89 19.13
C SER A 530 31.99 -16.12 18.40
N GLU A 531 33.18 -16.70 18.26
CA GLU A 531 34.37 -16.05 17.72
C GLU A 531 34.87 -16.69 16.42
N ALA A 532 34.45 -17.92 16.13
CA ALA A 532 34.76 -18.61 14.89
C ALA A 532 34.10 -17.92 13.70
N LEU A 533 34.90 -17.50 12.73
CA LEU A 533 34.52 -16.82 11.49
C LEU A 533 35.11 -17.61 10.31
N TRP A 534 34.54 -17.46 9.11
CA TRP A 534 35.07 -18.16 7.93
C TRP A 534 36.51 -17.72 7.66
N GLU A 535 36.79 -16.46 7.93
CA GLU A 535 38.04 -15.75 7.71
C GLU A 535 39.14 -16.12 8.73
N ASN A 536 38.79 -16.75 9.86
CA ASN A 536 39.75 -17.19 10.90
C ASN A 536 39.78 -18.72 11.07
N SER A 537 39.48 -19.43 9.99
CA SER A 537 39.41 -20.89 9.92
C SER A 537 40.34 -21.43 8.85
N VAL A 538 40.59 -22.74 8.85
CA VAL A 538 41.39 -23.45 7.83
C VAL A 538 40.60 -24.62 7.26
N SER A 539 40.84 -24.97 6.00
CA SER A 539 40.21 -26.13 5.35
C SER A 539 40.45 -27.41 6.16
N ILE A 540 39.39 -28.18 6.40
CA ILE A 540 39.46 -29.48 7.09
C ILE A 540 38.87 -30.56 6.18
N GLY A 541 39.74 -31.42 5.65
CA GLY A 541 39.36 -32.39 4.62
C GLY A 541 39.09 -31.75 3.26
N GLU A 542 38.59 -32.57 2.33
CA GLU A 542 38.23 -32.14 0.98
C GLU A 542 36.76 -31.69 0.91
N PRO A 543 36.42 -30.74 0.02
CA PRO A 543 35.04 -30.39 -0.26
C PRO A 543 34.20 -31.60 -0.68
N VAL A 544 32.95 -31.68 -0.21
CA VAL A 544 32.02 -32.76 -0.58
C VAL A 544 31.05 -32.31 -1.66
N ALA A 545 30.59 -33.22 -2.51
CA ALA A 545 29.60 -32.89 -3.54
C ALA A 545 28.30 -32.34 -2.94
N GLY A 546 27.61 -31.44 -3.64
CA GLY A 546 26.34 -30.87 -3.16
C GLY A 546 25.19 -31.88 -2.98
N THR A 547 25.33 -33.10 -3.52
CA THR A 547 24.42 -34.23 -3.27
C THR A 547 24.66 -34.93 -1.92
N ALA A 548 25.81 -34.69 -1.28
CA ALA A 548 26.14 -35.31 0.01
C ALA A 548 25.28 -34.69 1.13
N GLY A 549 24.79 -35.53 2.04
CA GLY A 549 24.09 -35.12 3.27
C GLY A 549 24.92 -35.26 4.54
N SER A 550 26.16 -35.73 4.42
CA SER A 550 27.04 -35.99 5.55
C SER A 550 28.51 -36.00 5.16
N VAL A 551 29.39 -35.70 6.11
CA VAL A 551 30.85 -35.87 5.98
C VAL A 551 31.44 -36.39 7.29
N ALA A 552 32.47 -37.24 7.19
CA ALA A 552 33.28 -37.66 8.32
C ALA A 552 34.63 -36.93 8.29
N LEU A 553 34.94 -36.19 9.35
CA LEU A 553 36.16 -35.39 9.48
C LEU A 553 36.91 -35.76 10.76
N PRO A 554 38.22 -35.49 10.86
CA PRO A 554 38.94 -35.67 12.12
C PRO A 554 38.31 -34.86 13.24
N LEU A 555 38.11 -35.45 14.42
CA LEU A 555 37.54 -34.76 15.59
C LEU A 555 38.59 -33.79 16.18
N ARG A 556 38.26 -32.50 16.20
CA ARG A 556 39.07 -31.42 16.80
C ARG A 556 38.19 -30.58 17.71
N ALA A 557 38.75 -30.07 18.80
CA ALA A 557 38.07 -29.08 19.64
C ALA A 557 37.90 -27.77 18.85
N GLY A 558 36.80 -27.05 19.10
CA GLY A 558 36.46 -25.80 18.43
C GLY A 558 35.27 -25.94 17.48
N THR A 559 35.22 -25.08 16.47
CA THR A 559 34.06 -24.91 15.60
C THR A 559 34.34 -25.37 14.17
N TYR A 560 33.46 -26.19 13.62
CA TYR A 560 33.42 -26.54 12.20
C TYR A 560 32.50 -25.56 11.48
N LEU A 561 32.97 -25.03 10.36
CA LEU A 561 32.27 -24.06 9.54
C LEU A 561 32.00 -24.66 8.16
N LEU A 562 30.78 -24.54 7.67
CA LEU A 562 30.35 -25.10 6.39
C LEU A 562 29.73 -23.99 5.54
N LYS A 563 30.10 -23.94 4.27
CA LYS A 563 29.48 -23.10 3.23
C LYS A 563 29.10 -23.96 2.03
N THR A 564 27.96 -23.64 1.41
CA THR A 564 27.60 -24.19 0.10
C THR A 564 28.28 -23.36 -0.98
N GLU A 565 28.66 -24.01 -2.07
CA GLU A 565 29.15 -23.38 -3.28
C GLU A 565 28.32 -23.88 -4.47
N ASP A 566 27.77 -22.96 -5.26
CA ASP A 566 27.00 -23.27 -6.47
C ASP A 566 27.92 -23.74 -7.61
N SER A 567 27.32 -24.24 -8.70
CA SER A 567 28.04 -24.61 -9.92
C SER A 567 28.76 -23.44 -10.62
N GLY A 568 28.45 -22.20 -10.24
CA GLY A 568 29.11 -20.97 -10.70
C GLY A 568 30.27 -20.52 -9.80
N GLY A 569 30.60 -21.25 -8.74
CA GLY A 569 31.67 -20.94 -7.79
C GLY A 569 31.30 -19.90 -6.72
N ARG A 570 30.03 -19.50 -6.59
CA ARG A 570 29.58 -18.55 -5.56
C ARG A 570 29.26 -19.28 -4.29
N ARG A 571 29.64 -18.68 -3.17
CA ARG A 571 29.45 -19.26 -1.82
C ARG A 571 28.25 -18.66 -1.12
N SER A 572 27.66 -19.41 -0.19
CA SER A 572 26.62 -18.87 0.69
C SER A 572 27.12 -17.66 1.47
N THR A 573 26.25 -16.66 1.61
CA THR A 573 26.53 -15.42 2.35
C THR A 573 26.76 -15.72 3.82
N GLU A 574 25.88 -16.52 4.41
CA GLU A 574 25.99 -17.00 5.78
C GLU A 574 26.80 -18.30 5.87
N THR A 575 27.43 -18.52 7.02
CA THR A 575 28.24 -19.71 7.32
C THR A 575 27.51 -20.55 8.36
N ALA A 576 27.25 -21.82 8.05
CA ALA A 576 26.72 -22.75 9.04
C ALA A 576 27.85 -23.20 9.97
N LYS A 577 27.57 -23.31 11.27
CA LYS A 577 28.59 -23.61 12.29
C LYS A 577 28.12 -24.71 13.22
N VAL A 578 29.04 -25.57 13.64
CA VAL A 578 28.80 -26.57 14.70
C VAL A 578 30.05 -26.73 15.56
N GLU A 579 29.87 -26.68 16.88
CA GLU A 579 30.96 -26.68 17.86
C GLU A 579 31.07 -28.03 18.58
N THR A 580 32.29 -28.36 19.00
CA THR A 580 32.60 -29.50 19.86
C THR A 580 33.78 -29.16 20.77
N ASP A 581 33.74 -29.63 22.01
CA ASP A 581 34.87 -29.54 22.97
C ASP A 581 36.06 -30.47 22.61
N GLY A 582 35.93 -31.25 21.53
CA GLY A 582 36.95 -32.19 21.07
C GLY A 582 37.13 -33.42 21.96
N ALA A 583 36.36 -33.55 23.05
CA ALA A 583 36.44 -34.69 23.94
C ALA A 583 35.70 -35.89 23.33
N GLY A 584 36.46 -36.91 22.94
CA GLY A 584 35.95 -38.28 22.78
C GLY A 584 35.83 -38.99 24.12
N LEU A 585 35.21 -40.17 24.15
CA LEU A 585 35.05 -40.99 25.38
C LEU A 585 36.40 -41.45 26.01
N VAL A 586 37.53 -41.21 25.35
CA VAL A 586 38.88 -41.58 25.76
C VAL A 586 39.74 -40.31 25.75
N ALA A 587 40.24 -39.91 26.93
CA ALA A 587 41.17 -38.79 27.04
C ALA A 587 42.58 -39.28 26.71
N TYR A 588 43.17 -38.79 25.62
CA TYR A 588 44.57 -39.03 25.29
C TYR A 588 45.44 -37.99 26.00
N SER A 589 46.45 -38.44 26.75
CA SER A 589 47.50 -37.56 27.28
C SER A 589 48.60 -37.45 26.22
N PRO A 590 49.06 -36.25 25.84
CA PRO A 590 50.11 -36.11 24.85
C PRO A 590 51.42 -36.69 25.39
N LEU A 591 52.13 -37.46 24.57
CA LEU A 591 53.48 -37.95 24.86
C LEU A 591 54.48 -36.79 24.85
N THR A 592 54.34 -35.93 23.86
CA THR A 592 55.20 -34.77 23.63
C THR A 592 54.50 -33.81 22.67
N TYR A 593 55.04 -32.60 22.53
CA TYR A 593 54.53 -31.58 21.62
C TYR A 593 55.68 -30.78 21.01
N VAL A 594 55.41 -30.17 19.86
CA VAL A 594 56.27 -29.17 19.24
C VAL A 594 55.45 -27.91 18.99
N GLN A 595 56.06 -26.75 19.22
CA GLN A 595 55.44 -25.45 18.94
C GLN A 595 56.38 -24.58 18.10
N ALA A 596 55.82 -23.88 17.11
CA ALA A 596 56.58 -22.94 16.29
C ALA A 596 56.58 -21.51 16.88
N HIS A 597 55.48 -21.12 17.51
CA HIS A 597 55.28 -19.79 18.09
C HIS A 597 55.94 -19.68 19.50
N PRO A 598 56.24 -18.46 20.00
CA PRO A 598 56.17 -17.16 19.32
C PRO A 598 57.43 -16.84 18.49
N ALA A 599 58.49 -17.65 18.60
CA ALA A 599 59.79 -17.34 18.02
C ALA A 599 59.88 -17.64 16.51
N TRP A 600 59.09 -18.60 16.02
CA TRP A 600 59.10 -19.09 14.64
C TRP A 600 60.53 -19.36 14.15
N SER A 601 61.36 -20.04 14.95
CA SER A 601 62.81 -20.19 14.74
C SER A 601 63.21 -21.10 13.57
N GLY A 602 62.27 -21.86 13.03
CA GLY A 602 62.46 -22.72 11.85
C GLY A 602 62.74 -21.99 10.54
N GLU A 603 63.01 -22.79 9.49
CA GLU A 603 63.33 -22.32 8.14
C GLU A 603 62.11 -21.73 7.44
N LYS A 604 62.30 -20.59 6.78
CA LYS A 604 61.25 -19.83 6.11
C LYS A 604 61.59 -19.73 4.62
N ASP A 605 60.68 -20.20 3.78
CA ASP A 605 60.77 -20.07 2.31
C ASP A 605 59.48 -19.42 1.81
N GLY A 606 59.56 -18.22 1.24
CA GLY A 606 58.36 -17.44 0.88
C GLY A 606 57.48 -17.02 2.07
N THR A 607 57.97 -17.18 3.30
CA THR A 607 57.30 -16.76 4.54
C THR A 607 58.17 -15.81 5.37
N VAL A 608 57.54 -14.98 6.18
CA VAL A 608 58.23 -13.98 7.01
C VAL A 608 57.55 -13.81 8.35
N LEU A 609 58.35 -13.61 9.41
CA LEU A 609 57.84 -13.28 10.74
C LEU A 609 57.69 -11.76 10.86
N ARG A 610 56.47 -11.28 11.16
CA ARG A 610 56.20 -9.85 11.41
C ARG A 610 55.18 -9.69 12.52
N ASN A 611 55.51 -8.82 13.49
CA ASN A 611 54.64 -8.52 14.63
C ASN A 611 54.15 -9.77 15.39
N GLY A 612 55.00 -10.80 15.50
CA GLY A 612 54.69 -12.05 16.22
C GLY A 612 53.94 -13.13 15.41
N SER A 613 53.45 -12.82 14.21
CA SER A 613 52.75 -13.79 13.36
C SER A 613 53.57 -14.18 12.13
N LEU A 614 53.49 -15.44 11.72
CA LEU A 614 54.06 -15.92 10.46
C LEU A 614 53.11 -15.59 9.30
N ARG A 615 53.65 -15.05 8.20
CA ARG A 615 52.88 -14.59 7.02
C ARG A 615 53.58 -14.92 5.71
N LEU A 616 52.88 -14.80 4.59
CA LEU A 616 53.49 -14.88 3.26
C LEU A 616 54.33 -13.61 2.99
N SER A 617 55.50 -13.79 2.37
CA SER A 617 56.38 -12.69 1.99
C SER A 617 55.90 -11.98 0.72
N SER A 618 56.47 -10.81 0.44
CA SER A 618 56.25 -10.11 -0.81
C SER A 618 56.77 -10.91 -2.01
N GLN A 619 56.22 -10.66 -3.20
CA GLN A 619 56.67 -11.29 -4.44
C GLN A 619 58.07 -10.82 -4.83
N GLN A 620 58.32 -9.51 -4.73
CA GLN A 620 59.57 -8.87 -5.12
C GLN A 620 60.46 -8.52 -3.91
N LEU A 621 61.76 -8.52 -4.15
CA LEU A 621 62.77 -7.98 -3.24
C LEU A 621 62.95 -6.47 -3.45
N ILE A 622 63.37 -5.75 -2.41
CA ILE A 622 63.65 -4.31 -2.53
C ILE A 622 64.78 -4.00 -3.54
N SER A 623 65.69 -4.96 -3.76
CA SER A 623 66.75 -4.87 -4.75
C SER A 623 66.28 -5.01 -6.20
N GLU A 624 65.03 -5.42 -6.43
CA GLU A 624 64.43 -5.65 -7.75
C GLU A 624 63.54 -4.49 -8.21
N VAL A 625 63.42 -3.42 -7.42
CA VAL A 625 62.65 -2.23 -7.77
C VAL A 625 63.53 -1.22 -8.49
N ASP A 626 63.12 -0.81 -9.69
CA ASP A 626 63.87 0.14 -10.53
C ASP A 626 63.93 1.55 -9.93
N LEU A 627 62.85 2.03 -9.32
CA LEU A 627 62.77 3.34 -8.68
C LEU A 627 62.10 3.27 -7.30
N ILE A 628 62.76 3.85 -6.28
CA ILE A 628 62.23 3.92 -4.90
C ILE A 628 60.84 4.61 -4.85
N SER A 629 60.57 5.54 -5.78
CA SER A 629 59.28 6.24 -5.88
C SER A 629 58.11 5.36 -6.33
N GLU A 630 58.38 4.17 -6.87
CA GLU A 630 57.34 3.21 -7.31
C GLU A 630 56.96 2.23 -6.19
N ILE A 631 57.62 2.29 -5.03
CA ILE A 631 57.30 1.44 -3.88
C ILE A 631 56.02 1.94 -3.21
N GLU A 632 54.91 1.26 -3.49
CA GLU A 632 53.64 1.52 -2.80
C GLU A 632 53.63 1.04 -1.34
N SER A 633 54.32 -0.07 -1.06
CA SER A 633 54.44 -0.60 0.30
C SER A 633 55.68 -1.46 0.46
N PHE A 634 56.49 -1.17 1.49
CA PHE A 634 57.64 -1.99 1.90
C PHE A 634 57.29 -3.40 2.40
N ASN A 635 56.00 -3.67 2.62
CA ASN A 635 55.53 -4.92 3.20
C ASN A 635 54.92 -5.87 2.15
N THR A 636 54.50 -5.33 1.01
CA THR A 636 53.78 -6.05 -0.06
C THR A 636 54.33 -5.67 -1.44
N LEU A 637 55.66 -5.56 -1.56
CA LEU A 637 56.34 -5.24 -2.82
C LEU A 637 55.96 -6.24 -3.93
N GLY A 638 55.35 -5.75 -5.01
CA GLY A 638 54.87 -6.61 -6.10
C GLY A 638 53.72 -7.53 -5.70
N GLY A 639 53.02 -7.27 -4.60
CA GLY A 639 51.94 -8.12 -4.07
C GLY A 639 52.44 -9.21 -3.11
N ILE A 640 51.49 -10.01 -2.61
CA ILE A 640 51.76 -11.17 -1.75
C ILE A 640 52.04 -12.41 -2.60
N ARG A 641 53.00 -13.25 -2.18
CA ARG A 641 53.26 -14.54 -2.85
C ARG A 641 52.06 -15.46 -2.75
N GLU A 642 51.74 -16.17 -3.83
CA GLU A 642 50.65 -17.16 -3.84
C GLU A 642 50.94 -18.33 -2.87
N THR A 643 52.21 -18.70 -2.66
CA THR A 643 52.59 -19.82 -1.79
C THR A 643 53.82 -19.53 -0.93
N GLY A 644 53.90 -20.21 0.21
CA GLY A 644 55.06 -20.16 1.10
C GLY A 644 55.12 -21.39 2.01
N LYS A 645 56.32 -21.69 2.50
CA LYS A 645 56.62 -22.83 3.36
C LYS A 645 57.32 -22.39 4.64
N TYR A 646 57.03 -23.10 5.71
CA TYR A 646 57.72 -22.97 6.98
C TYR A 646 58.03 -24.34 7.54
N ARG A 647 59.32 -24.67 7.66
CA ARG A 647 59.79 -25.92 8.27
C ARG A 647 60.10 -25.67 9.74
N PHE A 648 59.63 -26.54 10.62
CA PHE A 648 59.85 -26.39 12.05
C PHE A 648 61.34 -26.50 12.41
N ALA A 649 61.77 -25.83 13.49
CA ALA A 649 63.17 -25.87 13.92
C ALA A 649 63.60 -27.24 14.48
N SER A 650 62.64 -28.01 14.97
CA SER A 650 62.83 -29.37 15.49
C SER A 650 61.60 -30.20 15.18
N GLY A 651 61.82 -31.49 14.92
CA GLY A 651 60.78 -32.50 14.85
C GLY A 651 60.37 -33.02 16.23
N ILE A 652 59.54 -34.07 16.24
CA ILE A 652 59.23 -34.87 17.42
C ILE A 652 59.98 -36.20 17.31
N ASP A 653 60.83 -36.55 18.29
CA ASP A 653 61.40 -37.89 18.45
C ASP A 653 60.78 -38.56 19.67
N LEU A 654 60.18 -39.73 19.47
CA LEU A 654 59.52 -40.52 20.52
C LEU A 654 60.50 -41.47 21.23
N GLY A 655 61.75 -41.57 20.76
CA GLY A 655 62.80 -42.45 21.28
C GLY A 655 62.65 -43.93 20.88
N SER A 656 61.44 -44.35 20.50
CA SER A 656 61.12 -45.68 19.97
C SER A 656 59.94 -45.60 19.00
N VAL A 657 59.78 -46.60 18.12
CA VAL A 657 58.61 -46.70 17.25
C VAL A 657 57.35 -46.93 18.09
N LYS A 658 56.37 -46.04 17.99
CA LYS A 658 55.10 -46.09 18.73
C LYS A 658 53.91 -45.72 17.82
N PRO A 659 52.72 -46.29 18.06
CA PRO A 659 51.49 -45.84 17.42
C PRO A 659 51.05 -44.49 18.02
N VAL A 660 51.03 -43.46 17.18
CA VAL A 660 50.75 -42.07 17.56
C VAL A 660 49.79 -41.43 16.59
N ARG A 661 48.90 -40.59 17.12
CA ARG A 661 48.04 -39.68 16.35
C ARG A 661 48.46 -38.23 16.61
N LEU A 662 48.44 -37.41 15.56
CA LEU A 662 48.78 -35.99 15.68
C LEU A 662 47.53 -35.14 15.92
N ARG A 663 47.56 -34.31 16.97
CA ARG A 663 46.59 -33.25 17.20
C ARG A 663 47.22 -31.90 16.85
N VAL A 664 46.60 -31.18 15.93
CA VAL A 664 47.11 -29.90 15.41
C VAL A 664 46.20 -28.77 15.88
N GLU A 665 46.79 -27.80 16.56
CA GLU A 665 46.14 -26.56 16.98
C GLU A 665 46.82 -25.41 16.26
N VAL A 666 46.08 -24.72 15.39
CA VAL A 666 46.59 -23.60 14.59
C VAL A 666 45.59 -22.44 14.63
N ASP A 667 46.05 -21.26 15.08
CA ASP A 667 45.27 -20.03 15.01
C ASP A 667 45.70 -19.23 13.79
N VAL A 668 44.74 -19.06 12.88
CA VAL A 668 44.93 -18.40 11.58
C VAL A 668 43.95 -17.25 11.44
N THR A 669 44.43 -16.16 10.86
CA THR A 669 43.60 -15.03 10.41
C THR A 669 43.96 -14.68 8.96
N GLY A 670 42.98 -14.74 8.05
CA GLY A 670 43.11 -14.19 6.71
C GLY A 670 42.63 -12.75 6.63
N TYR A 671 43.35 -11.90 5.92
CA TYR A 671 43.04 -10.47 5.82
C TYR A 671 43.49 -9.87 4.49
N ASP A 672 42.82 -8.79 4.06
CA ASP A 672 43.16 -8.05 2.85
C ASP A 672 44.16 -6.91 3.17
N GLU A 673 45.35 -6.96 2.58
CA GLU A 673 46.42 -5.96 2.73
C GLU A 673 46.14 -4.65 1.98
N SER A 674 45.22 -4.65 1.01
CA SER A 674 44.80 -3.46 0.25
C SER A 674 43.87 -2.56 1.07
N ASN A 675 43.19 -3.14 2.08
CA ASN A 675 42.13 -2.50 2.83
C ASN A 675 42.61 -1.66 4.03
N LYS A 676 43.65 -0.85 3.81
CA LYS A 676 44.22 0.03 4.84
C LYS A 676 43.43 1.32 4.94
N ILE A 677 43.30 1.85 6.18
CA ILE A 677 42.63 3.14 6.47
C ILE A 677 43.11 4.27 5.54
N SER A 678 44.39 4.23 5.16
CA SER A 678 45.07 5.21 4.30
C SER A 678 44.79 5.06 2.80
N LYS A 679 44.22 3.93 2.35
CA LYS A 679 43.95 3.62 0.93
C LYS A 679 42.45 3.64 0.59
N ARG A 680 41.57 3.86 1.58
CA ARG A 680 40.11 3.91 1.40
C ARG A 680 39.60 5.35 1.27
N GLY A 681 38.40 5.52 0.71
CA GLY A 681 37.70 6.81 0.61
C GLY A 681 37.24 7.36 1.97
N LEU A 682 36.26 8.26 2.02
CA LEU A 682 35.75 8.81 3.29
C LEU A 682 35.23 7.71 4.23
N ILE A 683 35.57 7.77 5.52
CA ILE A 683 35.13 6.78 6.53
C ILE A 683 33.60 6.58 6.55
N SER A 684 32.83 7.61 6.21
CA SER A 684 31.37 7.57 6.11
C SER A 684 30.83 6.67 4.99
N THR A 685 31.66 6.28 4.02
CA THR A 685 31.29 5.38 2.93
C THR A 685 31.72 3.94 3.18
N TRP A 686 32.30 3.64 4.35
CA TRP A 686 32.85 2.32 4.62
C TRP A 686 31.79 1.41 5.21
N PRO A 687 31.66 0.17 4.70
CA PRO A 687 30.80 -0.85 5.31
C PRO A 687 31.25 -1.24 6.72
N SER A 688 32.56 -1.14 7.02
CA SER A 688 33.16 -1.43 8.33
C SER A 688 34.46 -0.65 8.51
N ILE A 689 34.73 -0.17 9.73
CA ILE A 689 35.97 0.52 10.11
C ILE A 689 37.12 -0.45 10.38
N LEU A 690 36.84 -1.72 10.67
CA LEU A 690 37.83 -2.70 11.14
C LEU A 690 38.65 -3.35 10.01
N GLY A 691 38.34 -3.05 8.74
CA GLY A 691 38.91 -3.72 7.57
C GLY A 691 38.20 -5.04 7.24
N ASP A 692 38.36 -5.51 6.00
CA ASP A 692 37.75 -6.74 5.51
C ASP A 692 38.71 -7.92 5.77
N MET A 693 38.26 -8.86 6.61
CA MET A 693 38.89 -10.16 6.77
C MET A 693 38.49 -11.06 5.60
N THR A 694 39.32 -12.04 5.23
CA THR A 694 39.03 -12.96 4.14
C THR A 694 39.32 -14.41 4.51
N GLY A 695 38.51 -15.34 3.98
CA GLY A 695 38.73 -16.79 4.12
C GLY A 695 39.42 -17.43 2.92
N ASP A 696 39.85 -16.66 1.93
CA ASP A 696 40.53 -17.15 0.71
C ASP A 696 42.03 -17.41 0.93
N VAL A 697 42.36 -17.98 2.09
CA VAL A 697 43.70 -18.39 2.46
C VAL A 697 43.68 -19.82 2.99
N GLU A 698 44.77 -20.56 2.80
CA GLU A 698 44.90 -21.94 3.27
C GLU A 698 46.21 -22.15 4.02
N CYS A 699 46.16 -22.98 5.05
CA CYS A 699 47.31 -23.43 5.83
C CYS A 699 47.20 -24.93 6.04
N ASP A 700 48.07 -25.68 5.37
CA ASP A 700 48.13 -27.13 5.46
C ASP A 700 49.36 -27.58 6.25
N LEU A 701 49.19 -28.54 7.15
CA LEU A 701 50.30 -29.25 7.78
C LEU A 701 50.74 -30.41 6.91
N TRP A 702 52.03 -30.46 6.60
CA TRP A 702 52.70 -31.56 5.94
C TRP A 702 53.66 -32.23 6.93
N ILE A 703 53.74 -33.54 6.87
CA ILE A 703 54.60 -34.37 7.70
C ILE A 703 55.49 -35.26 6.86
N THR A 704 56.67 -35.55 7.40
CA THR A 704 57.48 -36.71 7.01
C THR A 704 57.82 -37.51 8.26
N THR A 705 58.04 -38.81 8.08
CA THR A 705 58.23 -39.76 9.18
C THR A 705 59.48 -40.61 8.97
N THR A 706 60.07 -41.06 10.08
CA THR A 706 61.17 -42.03 10.07
C THR A 706 61.02 -43.03 11.21
N ASN A 707 61.52 -44.25 10.98
CA ASN A 707 61.68 -45.28 12.00
C ASN A 707 63.11 -45.32 12.56
N ASP A 708 64.05 -44.66 11.90
CA ASP A 708 65.45 -44.57 12.32
C ASP A 708 65.62 -43.49 13.38
N ASP A 709 66.80 -43.47 14.02
CA ASP A 709 67.17 -42.36 14.90
C ASP A 709 67.32 -41.07 14.09
N PRO A 710 66.49 -40.03 14.32
CA PRO A 710 66.60 -38.77 13.58
C PRO A 710 67.94 -38.05 13.83
N ASN A 711 68.63 -38.37 14.92
CA ASN A 711 69.97 -37.86 15.24
C ASN A 711 71.11 -38.80 14.80
N GLY A 712 70.76 -39.94 14.16
CA GLY A 712 71.74 -40.84 13.54
C GLY A 712 72.40 -40.21 12.31
N GLY A 713 73.54 -40.74 11.87
CA GLY A 713 74.29 -40.15 10.75
C GLY A 713 73.58 -40.21 9.38
N SER A 714 72.54 -41.04 9.21
CA SER A 714 71.79 -41.21 7.94
C SER A 714 70.38 -41.79 8.13
N PRO A 715 69.44 -41.11 8.81
CA PRO A 715 68.05 -41.56 8.91
C PRO A 715 67.34 -41.52 7.56
N VAL A 716 66.55 -42.56 7.25
CA VAL A 716 65.72 -42.59 6.05
C VAL A 716 64.34 -41.99 6.36
N TRP A 717 64.01 -40.88 5.69
CA TRP A 717 62.73 -40.19 5.83
C TRP A 717 61.78 -40.53 4.68
N SER A 718 60.48 -40.57 4.97
CA SER A 718 59.44 -40.73 3.95
C SER A 718 59.27 -39.47 3.09
N ASP A 719 58.56 -39.59 1.97
CA ASP A 719 58.09 -38.40 1.26
C ASP A 719 57.14 -37.57 2.15
N TRP A 720 57.14 -36.26 1.93
CA TRP A 720 56.22 -35.34 2.59
C TRP A 720 54.77 -35.63 2.19
N LYS A 721 53.87 -35.74 3.17
CA LYS A 721 52.43 -35.95 2.96
C LYS A 721 51.61 -34.99 3.79
N LYS A 722 50.45 -34.57 3.29
CA LYS A 722 49.49 -33.75 4.02
C LYS A 722 48.93 -34.55 5.20
N GLU A 723 48.94 -33.98 6.39
CA GLU A 723 48.41 -34.61 7.59
C GLU A 723 46.88 -34.50 7.63
N VAL A 724 46.20 -35.64 7.71
CA VAL A 724 44.73 -35.74 7.66
C VAL A 724 44.13 -36.38 8.93
N GLY A 725 44.89 -36.41 10.02
CA GLY A 725 44.48 -36.98 11.31
C GLY A 725 44.65 -38.49 11.38
N SER A 726 45.63 -39.03 10.66
CA SER A 726 45.92 -40.47 10.54
C SER A 726 46.69 -40.98 11.76
N GLU A 727 46.58 -42.28 12.02
CA GLU A 727 47.44 -42.98 12.97
C GLU A 727 48.74 -43.41 12.29
N HIS A 728 49.87 -43.16 12.93
CA HIS A 728 51.19 -43.44 12.41
C HIS A 728 51.96 -44.29 13.41
N ASN A 729 52.62 -45.37 12.96
CA ASN A 729 53.47 -46.19 13.81
C ASN A 729 54.95 -45.93 13.47
N VAL A 730 55.50 -44.87 14.07
CA VAL A 730 56.81 -44.31 13.69
C VAL A 730 57.63 -43.89 14.91
N ARG A 731 58.94 -43.64 14.73
CA ARG A 731 59.81 -43.13 15.81
C ARG A 731 59.82 -41.61 15.86
N ALA A 732 59.93 -40.94 14.71
CA ALA A 732 60.06 -39.50 14.66
C ALA A 732 59.30 -38.86 13.50
N PHE A 733 58.91 -37.60 13.70
CA PHE A 733 58.21 -36.73 12.75
C PHE A 733 59.01 -35.46 12.49
N ASP A 734 58.97 -34.96 11.26
CA ASP A 734 59.33 -33.59 10.91
C ASP A 734 58.15 -32.91 10.22
N PHE A 735 58.06 -31.59 10.38
CA PHE A 735 56.85 -30.81 10.11
C PHE A 735 57.12 -29.62 9.18
N GLU A 736 56.21 -29.39 8.24
CA GLU A 736 56.22 -28.26 7.32
C GLU A 736 54.80 -27.67 7.21
N LEU A 737 54.65 -26.37 7.44
CA LEU A 737 53.44 -25.64 7.09
C LEU A 737 53.53 -25.16 5.64
N ARG A 738 52.51 -25.43 4.85
CA ARG A 738 52.34 -24.87 3.51
C ARG A 738 51.19 -23.88 3.50
N LEU A 739 51.51 -22.64 3.16
CA LEU A 739 50.58 -21.53 3.09
C LEU A 739 50.23 -21.25 1.63
N ARG A 740 48.96 -20.93 1.40
CA ARG A 740 48.46 -20.50 0.11
C ARG A 740 47.56 -19.27 0.26
N SER A 741 47.73 -18.32 -0.65
CA SER A 741 46.83 -17.16 -0.82
C SER A 741 46.03 -17.28 -2.11
N GLY A 742 44.76 -16.87 -2.08
CA GLY A 742 43.86 -16.88 -3.24
C GLY A 742 44.01 -15.67 -4.16
N ASP A 743 44.59 -14.57 -3.68
CA ASP A 743 44.80 -13.33 -4.44
C ASP A 743 46.04 -12.57 -3.94
N GLU A 744 46.62 -11.73 -4.81
CA GLU A 744 47.83 -10.93 -4.54
C GLU A 744 47.64 -9.87 -3.44
N ASN A 745 46.39 -9.53 -3.13
CA ASN A 745 46.03 -8.57 -2.07
C ASN A 745 45.70 -9.24 -0.74
N THR A 746 45.53 -10.55 -0.72
CA THR A 746 45.15 -11.30 0.49
C THR A 746 46.37 -11.94 1.13
N ASN A 747 46.45 -11.88 2.47
CA ASN A 747 47.54 -12.49 3.23
C ASN A 747 46.99 -13.28 4.42
N ILE A 748 47.80 -14.21 4.90
CA ILE A 748 47.51 -15.09 6.03
C ILE A 748 48.44 -14.73 7.20
N ALA A 749 47.88 -14.63 8.40
CA ALA A 749 48.62 -14.51 9.64
C ALA A 749 48.38 -15.75 10.51
N ILE A 750 49.45 -16.49 10.78
CA ILE A 750 49.46 -17.58 11.76
C ILE A 750 50.01 -17.03 13.06
N ASN A 751 49.18 -16.99 14.10
CA ASN A 751 49.57 -16.46 15.41
C ASN A 751 50.15 -17.57 16.29
N GLU A 752 49.48 -18.71 16.28
CA GLU A 752 49.83 -19.86 17.12
C GLU A 752 49.79 -21.14 16.28
N CYS A 753 50.75 -22.01 16.52
CA CYS A 753 50.77 -23.35 15.93
C CYS A 753 51.49 -24.30 16.88
N THR A 754 50.75 -25.33 17.31
CA THR A 754 51.20 -26.38 18.21
C THR A 754 50.75 -27.73 17.68
N ILE A 755 51.64 -28.70 17.71
CA ILE A 755 51.37 -30.07 17.28
C ILE A 755 51.66 -30.99 18.46
N TYR A 756 50.67 -31.78 18.87
CA TYR A 756 50.77 -32.77 19.93
C TYR A 756 50.83 -34.17 19.33
N ALA A 757 51.68 -35.02 19.90
CA ALA A 757 51.75 -36.45 19.60
C ALA A 757 51.03 -37.22 20.71
N ASP A 758 49.84 -37.75 20.41
CA ASP A 758 49.02 -38.52 21.34
C ASP A 758 49.24 -40.03 21.10
N GLU A 759 49.59 -40.80 22.14
CA GLU A 759 49.76 -42.27 22.03
C GLU A 759 48.41 -42.95 21.80
N VAL A 760 48.33 -43.83 20.81
CA VAL A 760 47.15 -44.66 20.56
C VAL A 760 47.33 -45.96 21.35
N SER A 761 46.57 -46.13 22.43
CA SER A 761 46.60 -47.32 23.30
C SER A 761 45.83 -48.50 22.74
#